data_AF-A0A8H5GW98-F1
#
_entry.id   AF-A0A8H5GW98-F1
#
_cell.length_a   1.000
_cell.length_b   1.000
_cell.length_c   1.000
_cell.angle_alpha   90.00
_cell.angle_beta   90.00
_cell.angle_gamma   90.00
#
_symmetry.space_group_name_H-M   'P 1'
#
loop_
_entity.id
_entity.type
_entity.pdbx_description
1 polymer ?
#
loop_
_entity_poly.entity_id
_entity_poly.type
_entity_poly.pdbx_seq_one_letter_code
_entity_poly.pdbx_strand_id
1 'polypeptide(L)'
;MPVPTLPPFPDNVPTHPLLIIDYNLLKAKNKSEEDKLWTAATTLGFWYLKNHGVDNEVNAMFDMGEETMNLPLDEKMKYEQGDEGLSFGYKAAGANAVSASGIKDTVEFINIAKDDALSWPWPNGEPPRRPYPGHGYPSTINTRMSSTIVPFIRKSTEINDTIMEVFNTKLGLSDGTLASFHKSMKEEFSASEARVIKSPASLNLNREVEADAGVNSKDEGKMAIGAHTDFGSLSFLHNRLGGLQVLPPGVDEWHFGLMPIQGHAICNVGDALSVFSGGILHSNIHRVVPPPGPQSTLDRWSLVYFTRPGNSVVLRALGDERESRVIKDHLDRLQVDNDSTSNINSGEPEKAETAEEWFMRRIKNQRMNNRRKRGWRVGERKGEERSLYAKSDLQTLGLNFPPKKAVQNLILTLILDRDLTGIISRFNTSSYLIGEFAGRICWTKMNDFPLIQSFQDPSIQRMNDFNEKISVAMIPGAHLVEILPFLQGLPRSFSKWRQDAEEFFEELNAYFERPFLNIKKQVESGQEQRPSFCVTLAENQANSKLSDRECSWLAGALYSAAHETTATSMMWFIFAMILFPEVQTRAQEELDKVVGRSRLPSFADLKHLPYIHAIVKEVLRWRTPLPMGVPHVTSEDDYYDGYYIPKGTICVPDTSSLNHDPDVYGPDAQEFRPERHIDENGQLKDGLLGLSEGHSTYGFGQRICVGRHVANNSLFITIATILWTIRLEGVKDSDGNVVLPDVNAEEENGIFSRPSLFAITATPRFQDADTFIGEARDEVVEENLARL
;
A
#
# COMPACT_ATOMS: atom_id res chain seq x y z
N MET A 1 -37.61 -15.09 8.36
CA MET A 1 -37.61 -15.72 7.00
C MET A 1 -37.21 -17.20 7.05
N PRO A 2 -37.89 -18.14 6.36
CA PRO A 2 -37.20 -19.37 5.95
C PRO A 2 -36.03 -18.94 5.07
N VAL A 3 -34.82 -19.41 5.38
CA VAL A 3 -33.62 -19.10 4.60
C VAL A 3 -33.94 -19.48 3.15
N PRO A 4 -33.95 -18.53 2.18
CA PRO A 4 -34.06 -18.89 0.77
C PRO A 4 -33.02 -19.99 0.52
N THR A 5 -33.31 -20.98 -0.33
CA THR A 5 -32.26 -21.93 -0.76
C THR A 5 -31.14 -21.14 -1.43
N LEU A 6 -30.16 -20.71 -0.62
CA LEU A 6 -29.02 -19.95 -1.07
C LEU A 6 -28.14 -20.92 -1.86
N PRO A 7 -27.55 -20.48 -2.98
CA PRO A 7 -26.55 -21.29 -3.66
C PRO A 7 -25.44 -21.67 -2.67
N PRO A 8 -24.91 -22.91 -2.73
CA PRO A 8 -23.82 -23.32 -1.86
C PRO A 8 -22.61 -22.41 -2.06
N PHE A 9 -21.79 -22.27 -1.00
CA PHE A 9 -20.53 -21.57 -1.13
C PHE A 9 -19.63 -22.32 -2.12
N PRO A 10 -18.96 -21.64 -3.07
CA PRO A 10 -18.17 -22.34 -4.09
C PRO A 10 -16.96 -23.07 -3.51
N ASP A 11 -16.78 -24.34 -3.86
CA ASP A 11 -15.67 -25.19 -3.38
C ASP A 11 -14.29 -24.74 -3.90
N ASN A 12 -14.26 -23.93 -4.96
CA ASN A 12 -13.04 -23.45 -5.62
C ASN A 12 -12.49 -22.14 -5.03
N VAL A 13 -13.11 -21.60 -3.98
CA VAL A 13 -12.66 -20.37 -3.32
C VAL A 13 -11.85 -20.75 -2.07
N PRO A 14 -10.57 -20.36 -1.96
CA PRO A 14 -9.78 -20.65 -0.76
C PRO A 14 -10.41 -20.00 0.47
N THR A 15 -10.50 -20.75 1.57
CA THR A 15 -11.03 -20.26 2.85
C THR A 15 -9.99 -20.35 3.95
N HIS A 16 -10.01 -19.39 4.89
CA HIS A 16 -9.12 -19.47 6.06
C HIS A 16 -9.76 -20.40 7.11
N PRO A 17 -9.05 -21.40 7.64
CA PRO A 17 -9.58 -22.24 8.70
C PRO A 17 -9.58 -21.47 10.04
N LEU A 18 -10.66 -20.72 10.31
CA LEU A 18 -10.84 -20.11 11.63
C LEU A 18 -11.14 -21.18 12.68
N LEU A 19 -10.63 -20.97 13.90
CA LEU A 19 -10.98 -21.81 15.03
C LEU A 19 -12.48 -21.63 15.37
N ILE A 20 -13.17 -22.74 15.60
CA ILE A 20 -14.57 -22.75 16.05
C ILE A 20 -14.60 -22.85 17.57
N ILE A 21 -15.20 -21.87 18.22
CA ILE A 21 -15.34 -21.73 19.67
C ILE A 21 -16.80 -21.98 20.09
N ASP A 22 -17.02 -22.77 21.14
CA ASP A 22 -18.34 -23.08 21.70
C ASP A 22 -18.68 -22.17 22.87
N TYR A 23 -19.69 -21.31 22.69
CA TYR A 23 -20.10 -20.35 23.72
C TYR A 23 -20.59 -21.02 25.01
N ASN A 24 -21.27 -22.17 24.92
CA ASN A 24 -21.76 -22.87 26.12
C ASN A 24 -20.61 -23.41 26.97
N LEU A 25 -19.51 -23.85 26.32
CA LEU A 25 -18.31 -24.30 27.01
C LEU A 25 -17.53 -23.14 27.62
N LEU A 26 -17.48 -21.98 26.95
CA LEU A 26 -16.94 -20.75 27.54
C LEU A 26 -17.74 -20.32 28.78
N LYS A 27 -19.08 -20.32 28.69
CA LYS A 27 -19.95 -20.00 29.82
C LYS A 27 -19.80 -20.98 30.99
N ALA A 28 -19.44 -22.22 30.71
CA ALA A 28 -19.11 -23.24 31.70
C ALA A 28 -17.66 -23.14 32.23
N LYS A 29 -16.88 -22.12 31.83
CA LYS A 29 -15.47 -21.91 32.20
C LYS A 29 -14.58 -23.11 31.87
N ASN A 30 -14.80 -23.71 30.70
CA ASN A 30 -13.97 -24.81 30.23
C ASN A 30 -12.59 -24.30 29.79
N LYS A 31 -11.54 -24.68 30.53
CA LYS A 31 -10.16 -24.24 30.27
C LYS A 31 -9.67 -24.51 28.85
N SER A 32 -10.01 -25.67 28.28
CA SER A 32 -9.57 -26.01 26.92
C SER A 32 -10.20 -25.10 25.87
N GLU A 33 -11.45 -24.66 26.10
CA GLU A 33 -12.13 -23.75 25.19
C GLU A 33 -11.63 -22.31 25.35
N GLU A 34 -11.31 -21.90 26.59
CA GLU A 34 -10.65 -20.63 26.87
C GLU A 34 -9.26 -20.54 26.23
N ASP A 35 -8.46 -21.62 26.28
CA ASP A 35 -7.16 -21.71 25.62
C ASP A 35 -7.30 -21.61 24.10
N LYS A 36 -8.32 -22.26 23.53
CA LYS A 36 -8.61 -22.20 22.10
C LYS A 36 -9.01 -20.80 21.65
N LEU A 37 -9.85 -20.12 22.44
CA LEU A 37 -10.22 -18.71 22.22
C LEU A 37 -8.99 -17.81 22.33
N TRP A 38 -8.13 -18.03 23.32
CA TRP A 38 -6.88 -17.30 23.48
C TRP A 38 -5.97 -17.45 22.26
N THR A 39 -5.75 -18.67 21.77
CA THR A 39 -4.98 -18.92 20.54
C THR A 39 -5.60 -18.22 19.34
N ALA A 40 -6.93 -18.24 19.19
CA ALA A 40 -7.58 -17.57 18.08
C ALA A 40 -7.36 -16.04 18.12
N ALA A 41 -7.49 -15.44 19.31
CA ALA A 41 -7.38 -14.00 19.51
C ALA A 41 -5.94 -13.46 19.41
N THR A 42 -4.95 -14.29 19.75
CA THR A 42 -3.51 -13.93 19.74
C THR A 42 -2.77 -14.32 18.47
N THR A 43 -3.36 -15.11 17.58
CA THR A 43 -2.72 -15.45 16.28
C THR A 43 -3.34 -14.66 15.13
N LEU A 44 -4.65 -14.81 14.92
CA LEU A 44 -5.37 -14.17 13.82
C LEU A 44 -6.37 -13.11 14.29
N GLY A 45 -6.77 -13.11 15.56
CA GLY A 45 -7.79 -12.16 16.03
C GLY A 45 -9.20 -12.44 15.52
N PHE A 46 -9.45 -13.57 14.85
CA PHE A 46 -10.73 -13.97 14.27
C PHE A 46 -11.08 -15.41 14.66
N TRP A 47 -12.36 -15.67 14.96
CA TRP A 47 -12.88 -17.02 15.22
C TRP A 47 -14.35 -17.14 14.83
N TYR A 48 -14.82 -18.39 14.67
CA TYR A 48 -16.26 -18.69 14.65
C TYR A 48 -16.73 -18.95 16.07
N LEU A 49 -17.89 -18.43 16.45
CA LEU A 49 -18.57 -18.74 17.70
C LEU A 49 -19.85 -19.51 17.40
N LYS A 50 -20.02 -20.70 17.98
CA LYS A 50 -21.26 -21.51 17.87
C LYS A 50 -22.00 -21.57 19.21
N ASN A 51 -23.23 -22.06 19.17
CA ASN A 51 -24.07 -22.27 20.36
C ASN A 51 -24.32 -21.01 21.19
N HIS A 52 -24.26 -19.83 20.57
CA HIS A 52 -24.48 -18.54 21.22
C HIS A 52 -25.97 -18.24 21.51
N GLY A 53 -26.90 -18.93 20.85
CA GLY A 53 -28.34 -18.84 21.16
C GLY A 53 -29.02 -17.52 20.78
N VAL A 54 -28.47 -16.80 19.78
CA VAL A 54 -29.02 -15.52 19.28
C VAL A 54 -29.65 -15.62 17.89
N ASP A 55 -29.73 -16.82 17.31
CA ASP A 55 -30.17 -17.02 15.92
C ASP A 55 -31.56 -16.43 15.63
N ASN A 56 -32.48 -16.56 16.60
CA ASN A 56 -33.84 -16.02 16.46
C ASN A 56 -33.83 -14.48 16.42
N GLU A 57 -33.07 -13.84 17.30
CA GLU A 57 -32.92 -12.39 17.32
C GLU A 57 -32.19 -11.87 16.09
N VAL A 58 -31.16 -12.59 15.62
CA VAL A 58 -30.42 -12.27 14.39
C VAL A 58 -31.35 -12.32 13.17
N ASN A 59 -32.20 -13.35 13.07
CA ASN A 59 -33.18 -13.46 12.00
C ASN A 59 -34.18 -12.31 12.04
N ALA A 60 -34.69 -11.96 13.23
CA ALA A 60 -35.61 -10.84 13.38
C ALA A 60 -34.94 -9.48 13.08
N MET A 61 -33.65 -9.32 13.40
CA MET A 61 -32.86 -8.12 13.05
C MET A 61 -32.65 -7.99 11.54
N PHE A 62 -32.45 -9.10 10.82
CA PHE A 62 -32.42 -9.09 9.36
C PHE A 62 -33.78 -8.71 8.76
N ASP A 63 -34.87 -9.30 9.26
CA ASP A 63 -36.23 -8.98 8.81
C ASP A 63 -36.54 -7.48 9.06
N MET A 64 -36.12 -6.93 10.22
CA MET A 64 -36.20 -5.50 10.53
C MET A 64 -35.38 -4.65 9.56
N GLY A 65 -34.13 -5.04 9.29
CA GLY A 65 -33.26 -4.32 8.37
C GLY A 65 -33.82 -4.27 6.96
N GLU A 66 -34.41 -5.37 6.48
CA GLU A 66 -35.09 -5.42 5.19
C GLU A 66 -36.28 -4.46 5.12
N GLU A 67 -37.16 -4.49 6.12
CA GLU A 67 -38.27 -3.53 6.24
C GLU A 67 -37.79 -2.08 6.25
N THR A 68 -36.73 -1.78 6.99
CA THR A 68 -36.15 -0.43 7.05
C THR A 68 -35.53 0.00 5.72
N MET A 69 -34.74 -0.84 5.05
CA MET A 69 -34.08 -0.46 3.80
C MET A 69 -35.04 -0.38 2.61
N ASN A 70 -36.20 -1.04 2.68
CA ASN A 70 -37.26 -0.95 1.67
C ASN A 70 -38.11 0.32 1.79
N LEU A 71 -37.92 1.13 2.84
CA LEU A 71 -38.55 2.45 2.93
C LEU A 71 -38.06 3.38 1.80
N PRO A 72 -38.90 4.31 1.33
CA PRO A 72 -38.49 5.36 0.39
C PRO A 72 -37.22 6.10 0.86
N LEU A 73 -36.34 6.49 -0.07
CA LEU A 73 -35.06 7.10 0.27
C LEU A 73 -35.24 8.41 1.06
N ASP A 74 -36.22 9.22 0.71
CA ASP A 74 -36.60 10.44 1.41
C ASP A 74 -37.04 10.17 2.87
N GLU A 75 -37.72 9.06 3.13
CA GLU A 75 -38.06 8.63 4.49
C GLU A 75 -36.81 8.19 5.29
N LYS A 76 -35.88 7.48 4.65
CA LYS A 76 -34.63 7.03 5.30
C LYS A 76 -33.68 8.20 5.58
N MET A 77 -33.57 9.16 4.66
CA MET A 77 -32.68 10.32 4.76
C MET A 77 -33.05 11.28 5.90
N LYS A 78 -34.28 11.24 6.42
CA LYS A 78 -34.65 11.97 7.65
C LYS A 78 -33.79 11.57 8.86
N TYR A 79 -33.28 10.34 8.85
CA TYR A 79 -32.52 9.74 9.96
C TYR A 79 -31.03 9.61 9.64
N GLU A 80 -30.52 10.40 8.69
CA GLU A 80 -29.13 10.36 8.26
C GLU A 80 -28.18 10.71 9.41
N GLN A 81 -27.04 10.01 9.51
CA GLN A 81 -26.14 10.17 10.68
C GLN A 81 -25.42 11.53 10.69
N GLY A 82 -25.35 12.23 9.56
CA GLY A 82 -24.64 13.49 9.39
C GLY A 82 -23.12 13.31 9.33
N ASP A 83 -22.43 14.45 9.31
CA ASP A 83 -20.98 14.53 9.18
C ASP A 83 -20.27 14.85 10.51
N GLU A 84 -21.01 15.09 11.60
CA GLU A 84 -20.44 15.55 12.88
C GLU A 84 -19.77 14.45 13.73
N GLY A 85 -19.50 13.28 13.16
CA GLY A 85 -18.80 12.17 13.85
C GLY A 85 -19.72 11.23 14.64
N LEU A 86 -21.03 11.43 14.57
CA LEU A 86 -22.02 10.51 15.12
C LEU A 86 -22.16 9.30 14.20
N SER A 87 -22.08 8.09 14.77
CA SER A 87 -22.23 6.84 14.00
C SER A 87 -23.66 6.30 13.98
N PHE A 88 -24.61 6.93 14.67
CA PHE A 88 -25.97 6.37 14.81
C PHE A 88 -26.92 6.90 13.72
N GLY A 89 -27.86 6.06 13.26
CA GLY A 89 -28.82 6.40 12.21
C GLY A 89 -28.52 5.76 10.86
N TYR A 90 -29.23 6.22 9.83
CA TYR A 90 -29.15 5.72 8.47
C TYR A 90 -27.94 6.31 7.74
N LYS A 91 -27.29 5.49 6.93
CA LYS A 91 -26.22 5.91 6.02
C LYS A 91 -26.58 5.44 4.62
N ALA A 92 -26.67 6.38 3.69
CA ALA A 92 -27.00 6.11 2.28
C ALA A 92 -25.78 5.59 1.51
N ALA A 93 -25.99 4.76 0.49
CA ALA A 93 -24.93 4.35 -0.43
C ALA A 93 -24.17 5.58 -0.99
N GLY A 94 -22.84 5.51 -0.95
CA GLY A 94 -21.91 6.53 -1.43
C GLY A 94 -21.63 7.69 -0.48
N ALA A 95 -22.10 7.63 0.77
CA ALA A 95 -21.78 8.64 1.78
C ALA A 95 -20.36 8.47 2.40
N ASN A 96 -19.77 7.27 2.31
CA ASN A 96 -18.41 7.00 2.80
C ASN A 96 -17.46 6.62 1.65
N ALA A 97 -16.15 6.82 1.86
CA ALA A 97 -15.11 6.32 0.96
C ALA A 97 -14.67 4.90 1.37
N VAL A 98 -14.56 3.97 0.42
CA VAL A 98 -13.98 2.61 0.62
C VAL A 98 -12.50 2.52 0.27
N SER A 99 -11.90 3.59 -0.24
CA SER A 99 -10.52 3.61 -0.70
C SER A 99 -9.87 4.98 -0.51
N ALA A 100 -8.54 5.00 -0.51
CA ALA A 100 -7.74 6.22 -0.54
C ALA A 100 -8.08 7.12 -1.75
N SER A 101 -8.45 6.51 -2.89
CA SER A 101 -8.89 7.20 -4.11
C SER A 101 -10.29 7.85 -4.00
N GLY A 102 -11.04 7.62 -2.92
CA GLY A 102 -12.37 8.21 -2.73
C GLY A 102 -13.50 7.49 -3.45
N ILE A 103 -13.33 6.21 -3.77
CA ILE A 103 -14.41 5.38 -4.31
C ILE A 103 -15.53 5.36 -3.28
N LYS A 104 -16.73 5.70 -3.73
CA LYS A 104 -17.94 5.72 -2.92
C LYS A 104 -18.32 4.28 -2.55
N ASP A 105 -18.64 4.06 -1.29
CA ASP A 105 -19.19 2.76 -0.88
C ASP A 105 -20.54 2.50 -1.53
N THR A 106 -20.81 1.24 -1.87
CA THR A 106 -22.06 0.84 -2.55
C THR A 106 -23.12 0.35 -1.57
N VAL A 107 -22.80 0.36 -0.27
CA VAL A 107 -23.63 -0.18 0.80
C VAL A 107 -24.47 0.89 1.47
N GLU A 108 -25.68 0.52 1.85
CA GLU A 108 -26.49 1.29 2.80
C GLU A 108 -26.53 0.54 4.14
N PHE A 109 -26.50 1.27 5.25
CA PHE A 109 -26.59 0.66 6.57
C PHE A 109 -27.32 1.53 7.58
N ILE A 110 -27.81 0.89 8.64
CA ILE A 110 -28.51 1.51 9.75
C ILE A 110 -27.83 1.10 11.05
N ASN A 111 -27.45 2.09 11.85
CA ASN A 111 -26.77 1.89 13.12
C ASN A 111 -27.70 2.27 14.27
N ILE A 112 -27.93 1.33 15.18
CA ILE A 112 -28.75 1.50 16.38
C ILE A 112 -27.84 1.50 17.60
N ALA A 113 -27.82 2.61 18.35
CA ALA A 113 -27.00 2.72 19.55
C ALA A 113 -27.47 1.72 20.61
N LYS A 114 -26.50 1.07 21.29
CA LYS A 114 -26.76 0.25 22.48
C LYS A 114 -27.61 1.03 23.49
N ASP A 115 -27.20 2.27 23.72
CA ASP A 115 -27.74 3.11 24.78
C ASP A 115 -29.15 3.64 24.46
N ASP A 116 -29.44 3.92 23.19
CA ASP A 116 -30.80 4.28 22.76
C ASP A 116 -31.76 3.10 22.89
N ALA A 117 -31.31 1.89 22.53
CA ALA A 117 -32.14 0.70 22.66
C ALA A 117 -32.41 0.33 24.13
N LEU A 118 -31.38 0.33 24.97
CA LEU A 118 -31.51 -0.06 26.38
C LEU A 118 -32.25 0.97 27.25
N SER A 119 -32.40 2.21 26.78
CA SER A 119 -33.24 3.24 27.42
C SER A 119 -34.69 3.23 26.96
N TRP A 120 -35.09 2.31 26.08
CA TRP A 120 -36.46 2.23 25.60
C TRP A 120 -37.43 1.70 26.66
N PRO A 121 -38.65 2.28 26.81
CA PRO A 121 -39.17 3.45 26.09
C PRO A 121 -38.58 4.76 26.62
N TRP A 122 -38.35 5.72 25.72
CA TRP A 122 -37.68 6.96 26.10
C TRP A 122 -38.58 7.89 26.92
N PRO A 123 -38.07 8.49 28.02
CA PRO A 123 -38.88 9.31 28.93
C PRO A 123 -39.60 10.50 28.27
N ASN A 124 -38.98 11.14 27.27
CA ASN A 124 -39.51 12.33 26.58
C ASN A 124 -39.94 12.04 25.14
N GLY A 125 -40.05 10.77 24.74
CA GLY A 125 -40.34 10.40 23.34
C GLY A 125 -39.17 10.55 22.36
N GLU A 126 -37.98 10.93 22.84
CA GLU A 126 -36.76 11.13 22.04
C GLU A 126 -35.58 10.33 22.60
N PRO A 127 -34.68 9.81 21.73
CA PRO A 127 -33.52 9.04 22.15
C PRO A 127 -32.53 9.89 22.96
N PRO A 128 -31.88 9.34 24.01
CA PRO A 128 -30.99 10.11 24.88
C PRO A 128 -29.82 10.78 24.17
N ARG A 129 -29.30 10.18 23.10
CA ARG A 129 -28.13 10.70 22.37
C ARG A 129 -28.44 11.66 21.23
N ARG A 130 -29.72 11.85 20.88
CA ARG A 130 -30.11 12.68 19.74
C ARG A 130 -31.34 13.55 20.08
N PRO A 131 -31.18 14.55 20.97
CA PRO A 131 -32.27 15.39 21.48
C PRO A 131 -32.72 16.49 20.48
N TYR A 132 -32.48 16.29 19.18
CA TYR A 132 -32.86 17.24 18.13
C TYR A 132 -34.03 16.68 17.30
N PRO A 133 -35.07 17.48 16.99
CA PRO A 133 -36.22 17.03 16.21
C PRO A 133 -35.78 16.47 14.85
N GLY A 134 -36.14 15.22 14.56
CA GLY A 134 -35.81 14.52 13.31
C GLY A 134 -34.72 13.45 13.42
N HIS A 135 -33.95 13.38 14.51
CA HIS A 135 -32.80 12.47 14.65
C HIS A 135 -33.09 11.16 15.40
N GLY A 136 -34.32 10.64 15.27
CA GLY A 136 -34.74 9.36 15.85
C GLY A 136 -34.35 8.14 15.01
N TYR A 137 -35.17 7.09 15.09
CA TYR A 137 -35.10 5.96 14.17
C TYR A 137 -36.38 5.88 13.33
N PRO A 138 -36.32 5.28 12.12
CA PRO A 138 -37.51 4.95 11.32
C PRO A 138 -38.57 4.20 12.13
N SER A 139 -39.85 4.37 11.75
CA SER A 139 -40.98 3.72 12.41
C SER A 139 -40.85 2.19 12.49
N THR A 140 -40.23 1.58 11.49
CA THR A 140 -39.91 0.14 11.43
C THR A 140 -39.01 -0.30 12.59
N ILE A 141 -38.03 0.52 12.96
CA ILE A 141 -37.13 0.27 14.09
C ILE A 141 -37.86 0.48 15.42
N ASN A 142 -38.58 1.59 15.58
CA ASN A 142 -39.29 1.89 16.82
C ASN A 142 -40.32 0.80 17.15
N THR A 143 -41.03 0.28 16.15
CA THR A 143 -42.01 -0.80 16.31
C THR A 143 -41.35 -2.12 16.74
N ARG A 144 -40.09 -2.35 16.31
CA ARG A 144 -39.31 -3.55 16.63
C ARG A 144 -38.32 -3.37 17.79
N MET A 145 -38.32 -2.21 18.44
CA MET A 145 -37.36 -1.87 19.49
C MET A 145 -37.42 -2.86 20.66
N SER A 146 -38.61 -3.05 21.24
CA SER A 146 -38.80 -3.94 22.39
C SER A 146 -38.77 -5.43 22.04
N SER A 147 -39.26 -5.80 20.85
CA SER A 147 -39.43 -7.20 20.45
C SER A 147 -38.20 -7.83 19.82
N THR A 148 -37.34 -7.03 19.17
CA THR A 148 -36.21 -7.52 18.37
C THR A 148 -34.88 -6.91 18.81
N ILE A 149 -34.78 -5.58 18.82
CA ILE A 149 -33.51 -4.87 18.96
C ILE A 149 -32.96 -4.97 20.39
N VAL A 150 -33.79 -4.70 21.40
CA VAL A 150 -33.38 -4.80 22.81
C VAL A 150 -32.95 -6.23 23.18
N PRO A 151 -33.70 -7.29 22.84
CA PRO A 151 -33.25 -8.66 23.04
C PRO A 151 -31.91 -8.97 22.36
N PHE A 152 -31.73 -8.58 21.09
CA PHE A 152 -30.48 -8.79 20.36
C PHE A 152 -29.28 -8.12 21.04
N ILE A 153 -29.43 -6.84 21.41
CA ILE A 153 -28.37 -6.08 22.06
C ILE A 153 -28.02 -6.69 23.42
N ARG A 154 -29.01 -7.02 24.26
CA ARG A 154 -28.76 -7.62 25.59
C ARG A 154 -27.99 -8.93 25.50
N LYS A 155 -28.41 -9.83 24.61
CA LYS A 155 -27.72 -11.12 24.42
C LYS A 155 -26.31 -10.92 23.85
N SER A 156 -26.15 -10.03 22.87
CA SER A 156 -24.83 -9.74 22.28
C SER A 156 -23.87 -9.13 23.31
N THR A 157 -24.37 -8.24 24.18
CA THR A 157 -23.59 -7.72 25.33
C THR A 157 -23.18 -8.86 26.28
N GLU A 158 -24.10 -9.74 26.69
CA GLU A 158 -23.78 -10.88 27.58
C GLU A 158 -22.69 -11.79 26.99
N ILE A 159 -22.78 -12.09 25.69
CA ILE A 159 -21.79 -12.93 24.99
C ILE A 159 -20.42 -12.26 24.99
N ASN A 160 -20.36 -10.99 24.61
CA ASN A 160 -19.10 -10.26 24.52
C ASN A 160 -18.50 -10.01 25.91
N ASP A 161 -19.32 -9.79 26.94
CA ASP A 161 -18.87 -9.68 28.32
C ASP A 161 -18.22 -11.00 28.81
N THR A 162 -18.81 -12.14 28.45
CA THR A 162 -18.23 -13.47 28.77
C THR A 162 -16.87 -13.65 28.09
N ILE A 163 -16.75 -13.26 26.81
CA ILE A 163 -15.47 -13.32 26.07
C ILE A 163 -14.44 -12.36 26.70
N MET A 164 -14.85 -11.16 27.08
CA MET A 164 -13.98 -10.20 27.77
C MET A 164 -13.52 -10.69 29.15
N GLU A 165 -14.33 -11.44 29.90
CA GLU A 165 -13.94 -12.07 31.18
C GLU A 165 -12.80 -13.07 30.97
N VAL A 166 -12.86 -13.88 29.91
CA VAL A 166 -11.78 -14.81 29.55
C VAL A 166 -10.50 -14.06 29.23
N PHE A 167 -10.57 -13.00 28.41
CA PHE A 167 -9.40 -12.18 28.10
C PHE A 167 -8.85 -11.46 29.32
N ASN A 168 -9.70 -10.94 30.21
CA ASN A 168 -9.29 -10.30 31.46
C ASN A 168 -8.44 -11.26 32.29
N THR A 169 -8.90 -12.51 32.43
CA THR A 169 -8.21 -13.56 33.18
C THR A 169 -6.89 -13.96 32.53
N LYS A 170 -6.89 -14.20 31.20
CA LYS A 170 -5.69 -14.63 30.46
C LYS A 170 -4.61 -13.53 30.37
N LEU A 171 -5.02 -12.28 30.34
CA LEU A 171 -4.13 -11.12 30.42
C LEU A 171 -3.63 -10.86 31.85
N GLY A 172 -4.05 -11.63 32.86
CA GLY A 172 -3.61 -11.46 34.25
C GLY A 172 -4.05 -10.12 34.85
N LEU A 173 -5.15 -9.54 34.37
CA LEU A 173 -5.75 -8.33 34.91
C LEU A 173 -6.59 -8.65 36.15
N SER A 174 -6.75 -7.66 37.03
CA SER A 174 -7.66 -7.81 38.18
C SER A 174 -9.10 -8.08 37.73
N ASP A 175 -9.85 -8.86 38.51
CA ASP A 175 -11.19 -9.31 38.14
C ASP A 175 -12.09 -8.13 37.77
N GLY A 176 -12.65 -8.18 36.55
CA GLY A 176 -13.57 -7.16 36.05
C GLY A 176 -12.94 -5.87 35.52
N THR A 177 -11.61 -5.80 35.37
CA THR A 177 -10.93 -4.59 34.81
C THR A 177 -11.48 -4.22 33.44
N LEU A 178 -11.48 -5.15 32.47
CA LEU A 178 -12.01 -4.89 31.13
C LEU A 178 -13.51 -4.62 31.15
N ALA A 179 -14.27 -5.30 32.01
CA ALA A 179 -15.71 -5.05 32.17
C ALA A 179 -15.98 -3.63 32.70
N SER A 180 -15.09 -3.10 33.56
CA SER A 180 -15.19 -1.75 34.10
C SER A 180 -15.03 -0.64 33.05
N PHE A 181 -14.37 -0.95 31.92
CA PHE A 181 -14.27 -0.05 30.77
C PHE A 181 -15.48 -0.15 29.83
N HIS A 182 -16.33 -1.16 29.99
CA HIS A 182 -17.47 -1.45 29.11
C HIS A 182 -18.81 -1.39 29.86
N LYS A 183 -18.86 -0.66 30.97
CA LYS A 183 -19.97 -0.65 31.92
C LYS A 183 -21.33 -0.31 31.31
N SER A 184 -22.35 -0.71 32.05
CA SER A 184 -23.75 -0.51 31.67
C SER A 184 -24.22 0.95 31.83
N MET A 185 -25.22 1.30 31.03
CA MET A 185 -25.98 2.55 30.89
C MET A 185 -26.15 3.49 32.11
N LYS A 186 -26.07 3.00 33.35
CA LYS A 186 -26.32 3.83 34.54
C LYS A 186 -25.12 4.71 34.93
N GLU A 187 -23.93 4.39 34.45
CA GLU A 187 -22.69 5.03 34.88
C GLU A 187 -22.04 5.83 33.74
N GLU A 188 -22.13 5.35 32.50
CA GLU A 188 -21.44 5.96 31.37
C GLU A 188 -22.05 5.55 30.01
N PHE A 189 -21.98 6.45 29.04
CA PHE A 189 -22.33 6.19 27.64
C PHE A 189 -21.15 5.56 26.89
N SER A 190 -21.43 4.60 26.01
CA SER A 190 -20.42 4.02 25.09
C SER A 190 -20.83 4.15 23.62
N ALA A 191 -19.88 4.29 22.69
CA ALA A 191 -20.21 4.29 21.27
C ALA A 191 -20.72 2.92 20.72
N SER A 192 -21.01 1.91 21.55
CA SER A 192 -21.45 0.57 21.10
C SER A 192 -22.75 0.60 20.28
N GLU A 193 -22.83 -0.22 19.24
CA GLU A 193 -23.95 -0.18 18.28
C GLU A 193 -24.23 -1.53 17.60
N ALA A 194 -25.49 -1.72 17.20
CA ALA A 194 -25.90 -2.76 16.26
C ALA A 194 -26.03 -2.15 14.86
N ARG A 195 -25.33 -2.72 13.87
CA ARG A 195 -25.30 -2.28 12.48
C ARG A 195 -25.91 -3.33 11.57
N VAL A 196 -26.93 -2.95 10.80
CA VAL A 196 -27.48 -3.78 9.71
C VAL A 196 -27.08 -3.19 8.37
N ILE A 197 -26.44 -4.00 7.53
CA ILE A 197 -25.83 -3.59 6.25
C ILE A 197 -26.52 -4.33 5.12
N LYS A 198 -26.89 -3.57 4.08
CA LYS A 198 -27.34 -4.11 2.78
C LYS A 198 -26.30 -3.78 1.72
N SER A 199 -25.81 -4.81 1.02
CA SER A 199 -24.98 -4.68 -0.17
C SER A 199 -25.77 -5.22 -1.38
N PRO A 200 -26.09 -4.38 -2.39
CA PRO A 200 -26.98 -4.77 -3.49
C PRO A 200 -26.33 -5.75 -4.49
N ALA A 201 -27.16 -6.60 -5.12
CA ALA A 201 -26.76 -7.60 -6.12
C ALA A 201 -26.26 -7.01 -7.45
N SER A 202 -26.60 -5.76 -7.77
CA SER A 202 -26.31 -5.08 -9.04
C SER A 202 -24.82 -4.81 -9.33
N LEU A 203 -23.92 -5.29 -8.47
CA LEU A 203 -22.48 -5.31 -8.67
C LEU A 203 -22.01 -6.14 -9.90
N ASN A 204 -22.92 -6.80 -10.63
CA ASN A 204 -22.62 -7.73 -11.74
C ASN A 204 -23.20 -7.39 -13.14
N LEU A 205 -23.81 -6.21 -13.39
CA LEU A 205 -24.42 -5.91 -14.71
C LEU A 205 -23.42 -5.71 -15.88
N ASN A 206 -22.10 -5.79 -15.65
CA ASN A 206 -21.07 -5.74 -16.70
C ASN A 206 -20.44 -7.11 -17.01
N ARG A 207 -21.17 -8.23 -16.84
CA ARG A 207 -20.60 -9.60 -16.88
C ARG A 207 -20.68 -10.35 -18.23
N GLU A 208 -21.42 -9.89 -19.24
CA GLU A 208 -21.64 -10.72 -20.44
C GLU A 208 -20.50 -10.72 -21.49
N VAL A 209 -19.36 -10.07 -21.26
CA VAL A 209 -18.27 -9.99 -22.26
C VAL A 209 -17.00 -10.77 -21.91
N GLU A 210 -16.79 -11.25 -20.68
CA GLU A 210 -15.49 -11.84 -20.27
C GLU A 210 -15.63 -13.25 -19.63
N ALA A 211 -16.30 -14.18 -20.29
CA ALA A 211 -16.49 -15.55 -19.76
C ALA A 211 -15.40 -16.57 -20.17
N ASP A 212 -14.27 -16.16 -20.78
CA ASP A 212 -13.30 -17.13 -21.32
C ASP A 212 -11.82 -16.84 -20.99
N ALA A 213 -11.52 -16.10 -19.93
CA ALA A 213 -10.13 -15.87 -19.50
C ALA A 213 -9.94 -16.17 -18.01
N GLY A 214 -9.01 -17.09 -17.74
CA GLY A 214 -8.62 -17.52 -16.41
C GLY A 214 -8.27 -16.38 -15.45
N VAL A 215 -8.59 -16.61 -14.19
CA VAL A 215 -8.42 -15.73 -13.03
C VAL A 215 -7.04 -15.07 -13.02
N ASN A 216 -6.98 -13.75 -13.26
CA ASN A 216 -6.00 -12.85 -12.63
C ASN A 216 -6.35 -11.36 -12.87
N SER A 217 -6.40 -10.61 -11.78
CA SER A 217 -6.46 -9.13 -11.67
C SER A 217 -7.71 -8.41 -12.20
N LYS A 218 -8.56 -7.91 -11.29
CA LYS A 218 -9.43 -6.70 -11.38
C LYS A 218 -10.41 -6.69 -10.19
N ASP A 219 -10.00 -6.27 -8.99
CA ASP A 219 -10.89 -6.22 -7.79
C ASP A 219 -11.04 -4.82 -7.15
N GLU A 220 -10.27 -3.81 -7.55
CA GLU A 220 -10.36 -2.48 -6.91
C GLU A 220 -11.64 -1.68 -7.29
N GLY A 221 -12.30 -2.04 -8.39
CA GLY A 221 -13.62 -1.50 -8.77
C GLY A 221 -14.82 -2.24 -8.17
N LYS A 222 -14.59 -3.25 -7.31
CA LYS A 222 -15.60 -4.25 -6.93
C LYS A 222 -15.78 -4.38 -5.41
N MET A 223 -15.52 -3.36 -4.59
CA MET A 223 -15.54 -3.51 -3.11
C MET A 223 -16.85 -3.01 -2.48
N ALA A 224 -17.44 -3.80 -1.58
CA ALA A 224 -18.61 -3.39 -0.79
C ALA A 224 -18.18 -2.60 0.47
N ILE A 225 -17.10 -3.05 1.13
CA ILE A 225 -16.44 -2.34 2.24
C ILE A 225 -14.93 -2.50 2.07
N GLY A 226 -14.19 -1.39 2.15
CA GLY A 226 -12.73 -1.36 2.01
C GLY A 226 -11.97 -2.07 3.13
N ALA A 227 -10.65 -2.22 2.97
CA ALA A 227 -9.79 -2.80 4.00
C ALA A 227 -9.74 -1.89 5.25
N HIS A 228 -10.07 -2.44 6.42
CA HIS A 228 -10.07 -1.71 7.69
C HIS A 228 -9.85 -2.65 8.88
N THR A 229 -9.57 -2.06 10.04
CA THR A 229 -9.72 -2.69 11.36
C THR A 229 -10.97 -2.15 12.05
N ASP A 230 -11.52 -2.93 12.97
CA ASP A 230 -12.62 -2.46 13.80
C ASP A 230 -12.12 -1.62 14.96
N PHE A 231 -12.73 -0.46 15.14
CA PHE A 231 -12.30 0.52 16.13
C PHE A 231 -12.60 0.11 17.58
N GLY A 232 -13.56 -0.79 17.78
CA GLY A 232 -14.04 -1.17 19.11
C GLY A 232 -13.13 -2.17 19.84
N SER A 233 -13.73 -2.82 20.82
CA SER A 233 -13.13 -3.93 21.57
C SER A 233 -13.41 -5.26 20.89
N LEU A 234 -14.67 -5.55 20.60
CA LEU A 234 -15.12 -6.79 19.97
C LEU A 234 -16.19 -6.51 18.92
N SER A 235 -16.16 -7.31 17.87
CA SER A 235 -17.19 -7.33 16.83
C SER A 235 -17.86 -8.70 16.81
N PHE A 236 -19.19 -8.72 16.79
CA PHE A 236 -20.00 -9.93 16.73
C PHE A 236 -20.84 -9.91 15.45
N LEU A 237 -20.33 -10.57 14.40
CA LEU A 237 -20.83 -10.49 13.02
C LEU A 237 -21.61 -11.74 12.62
N HIS A 238 -22.76 -11.52 11.97
CA HIS A 238 -23.55 -12.54 11.30
C HIS A 238 -23.72 -12.16 9.82
N ASN A 239 -23.40 -13.09 8.94
CA ASN A 239 -23.63 -12.99 7.50
C ASN A 239 -24.23 -14.30 6.97
N ARG A 240 -25.04 -14.19 5.91
CA ARG A 240 -25.66 -15.35 5.24
C ARG A 240 -24.98 -15.71 3.91
N LEU A 241 -24.31 -14.74 3.29
CA LEU A 241 -23.54 -14.88 2.05
C LEU A 241 -22.06 -14.61 2.30
N GLY A 242 -21.22 -15.19 1.44
CA GLY A 242 -19.76 -15.04 1.47
C GLY A 242 -19.28 -13.61 1.18
N GLY A 243 -17.99 -13.47 0.92
CA GLY A 243 -17.36 -12.22 0.50
C GLY A 243 -16.62 -11.45 1.59
N LEU A 244 -16.67 -11.88 2.85
CA LEU A 244 -15.75 -11.37 3.87
C LEU A 244 -14.36 -11.99 3.63
N GLN A 245 -13.32 -11.17 3.61
CA GLN A 245 -11.92 -11.61 3.52
C GLN A 245 -11.13 -11.04 4.69
N VAL A 246 -10.26 -11.86 5.26
CA VAL A 246 -9.27 -11.46 6.28
C VAL A 246 -7.89 -11.56 5.65
N LEU A 247 -6.99 -10.65 6.05
CA LEU A 247 -5.58 -10.71 5.69
C LEU A 247 -4.79 -11.27 6.88
N PRO A 248 -4.34 -12.55 6.83
CA PRO A 248 -3.53 -13.11 7.92
C PRO A 248 -2.18 -12.39 8.07
N PRO A 249 -1.59 -12.38 9.27
CA PRO A 249 -0.24 -11.86 9.48
C PRO A 249 0.77 -12.57 8.56
N GLY A 250 1.61 -11.82 7.85
CA GLY A 250 2.68 -12.35 6.99
C GLY A 250 2.24 -12.75 5.58
N VAL A 251 1.02 -12.40 5.14
CA VAL A 251 0.53 -12.68 3.78
C VAL A 251 0.14 -11.38 3.08
N ASP A 252 0.72 -11.12 1.90
CA ASP A 252 0.49 -9.88 1.12
C ASP A 252 -0.67 -9.97 0.10
N GLU A 253 -1.28 -11.15 -0.04
CA GLU A 253 -2.34 -11.41 -1.00
C GLU A 253 -3.68 -11.81 -0.32
N TRP A 254 -4.77 -11.22 -0.79
CA TRP A 254 -6.14 -11.46 -0.29
C TRP A 254 -6.71 -12.78 -0.82
N HIS A 255 -6.20 -13.90 -0.33
CA HIS A 255 -6.58 -15.23 -0.82
C HIS A 255 -7.76 -15.86 -0.10
N PHE A 256 -8.02 -15.50 1.17
CA PHE A 256 -8.89 -16.29 2.02
C PHE A 256 -10.25 -15.62 2.27
N GLY A 257 -11.31 -16.23 1.73
CA GLY A 257 -12.67 -15.92 2.12
C GLY A 257 -13.02 -16.54 3.47
N LEU A 258 -13.88 -15.87 4.25
CA LEU A 258 -14.54 -16.47 5.40
C LEU A 258 -15.90 -17.03 4.96
N MET A 259 -16.03 -18.35 5.07
CA MET A 259 -17.26 -19.05 4.73
C MET A 259 -18.32 -18.77 5.81
N PRO A 260 -19.54 -18.31 5.47
CA PRO A 260 -20.61 -18.24 6.45
C PRO A 260 -21.03 -19.65 6.85
N ILE A 261 -20.92 -19.98 8.14
CA ILE A 261 -21.37 -21.28 8.67
C ILE A 261 -22.69 -21.05 9.40
N GLN A 262 -23.72 -21.82 9.05
CA GLN A 262 -25.03 -21.69 9.70
C GLN A 262 -24.94 -21.96 11.20
N GLY A 263 -25.61 -21.14 12.01
CA GLY A 263 -25.58 -21.23 13.48
C GLY A 263 -24.25 -20.81 14.11
N HIS A 264 -23.38 -20.16 13.33
CA HIS A 264 -22.13 -19.59 13.82
C HIS A 264 -22.09 -18.09 13.54
N ALA A 265 -21.53 -17.35 14.49
CA ALA A 265 -21.14 -15.96 14.32
C ALA A 265 -19.64 -15.87 14.02
N ILE A 266 -19.23 -14.84 13.29
CA ILE A 266 -17.81 -14.49 13.13
C ILE A 266 -17.50 -13.42 14.17
N CYS A 267 -16.48 -13.66 14.98
CA CYS A 267 -16.05 -12.73 16.02
C CYS A 267 -14.63 -12.26 15.74
N ASN A 268 -14.33 -11.00 16.06
CA ASN A 268 -12.97 -10.49 15.99
C ASN A 268 -12.64 -9.47 17.08
N VAL A 269 -11.34 -9.38 17.37
CA VAL A 269 -10.75 -8.34 18.22
C VAL A 269 -10.69 -7.03 17.44
N GLY A 270 -11.04 -5.93 18.11
CA GLY A 270 -10.86 -4.58 17.60
C GLY A 270 -9.68 -3.84 18.26
N ASP A 271 -9.40 -2.65 17.74
CA ASP A 271 -8.24 -1.84 18.10
C ASP A 271 -8.18 -1.50 19.61
N ALA A 272 -9.31 -1.25 20.27
CA ALA A 272 -9.33 -0.88 21.69
C ALA A 272 -8.79 -2.01 22.60
N LEU A 273 -9.18 -3.27 22.35
CA LEU A 273 -8.63 -4.41 23.10
C LEU A 273 -7.17 -4.68 22.75
N SER A 274 -6.78 -4.46 21.49
CA SER A 274 -5.38 -4.55 21.08
C SER A 274 -4.51 -3.54 21.84
N VAL A 275 -5.00 -2.29 21.99
CA VAL A 275 -4.33 -1.25 22.79
C VAL A 275 -4.28 -1.63 24.26
N PHE A 276 -5.41 -2.00 24.89
CA PHE A 276 -5.43 -2.35 26.32
C PHE A 276 -4.50 -3.52 26.66
N SER A 277 -4.37 -4.50 25.75
CA SER A 277 -3.51 -5.67 25.92
C SER A 277 -2.04 -5.43 25.55
N GLY A 278 -1.66 -4.21 25.13
CA GLY A 278 -0.29 -3.91 24.71
C GLY A 278 0.13 -4.63 23.43
N GLY A 279 -0.82 -5.00 22.56
CA GLY A 279 -0.56 -5.70 21.30
C GLY A 279 -0.73 -7.23 21.34
N ILE A 280 -0.91 -7.84 22.53
CA ILE A 280 -1.08 -9.30 22.69
C ILE A 280 -2.30 -9.81 21.93
N LEU A 281 -3.44 -9.12 22.03
CA LEU A 281 -4.63 -9.43 21.26
C LEU A 281 -4.56 -8.70 19.92
N HIS A 282 -4.77 -9.41 18.81
CA HIS A 282 -4.54 -8.85 17.48
C HIS A 282 -5.84 -8.36 16.81
N SER A 283 -5.93 -7.05 16.60
CA SER A 283 -6.89 -6.46 15.66
C SER A 283 -6.36 -6.59 14.23
N ASN A 284 -7.01 -7.41 13.40
CA ASN A 284 -6.55 -7.72 12.04
C ASN A 284 -7.39 -7.07 10.94
N ILE A 285 -6.72 -6.78 9.82
CA ILE A 285 -7.31 -6.08 8.68
C ILE A 285 -8.23 -7.03 7.89
N HIS A 286 -9.41 -6.55 7.57
CA HIS A 286 -10.41 -7.29 6.81
C HIS A 286 -11.16 -6.38 5.84
N ARG A 287 -11.78 -6.98 4.81
CA ARG A 287 -12.56 -6.28 3.77
C ARG A 287 -13.76 -7.10 3.33
N VAL A 288 -14.70 -6.46 2.63
CA VAL A 288 -15.86 -7.15 2.05
C VAL A 288 -15.90 -6.95 0.53
N VAL A 289 -15.80 -8.06 -0.18
CA VAL A 289 -15.99 -8.18 -1.64
C VAL A 289 -17.35 -8.81 -1.96
N PRO A 290 -17.84 -8.72 -3.20
CA PRO A 290 -19.03 -9.39 -3.66
C PRO A 290 -18.99 -10.89 -3.32
N PRO A 291 -20.13 -11.50 -2.97
CA PRO A 291 -20.18 -12.94 -2.74
C PRO A 291 -19.64 -13.71 -3.95
N PRO A 292 -18.88 -14.80 -3.75
CA PRO A 292 -18.31 -15.55 -4.86
C PRO A 292 -19.35 -16.44 -5.56
N GLY A 293 -19.09 -16.77 -6.83
CA GLY A 293 -19.88 -17.74 -7.60
C GLY A 293 -21.35 -17.34 -7.77
N PRO A 294 -22.30 -18.30 -7.74
CA PRO A 294 -23.72 -18.02 -7.94
C PRO A 294 -24.35 -17.16 -6.84
N GLN A 295 -23.70 -17.00 -5.68
CA GLN A 295 -24.16 -16.10 -4.61
C GLN A 295 -24.05 -14.62 -5.00
N SER A 296 -23.26 -14.29 -6.03
CA SER A 296 -23.00 -12.92 -6.45
C SER A 296 -24.22 -12.19 -7.04
N THR A 297 -25.30 -12.91 -7.33
CA THR A 297 -26.55 -12.37 -7.91
C THR A 297 -27.58 -12.00 -6.85
N LEU A 298 -27.27 -12.18 -5.56
CA LEU A 298 -28.17 -11.94 -4.44
C LEU A 298 -27.71 -10.76 -3.60
N ASP A 299 -28.67 -10.03 -3.01
CA ASP A 299 -28.38 -8.98 -2.04
C ASP A 299 -27.71 -9.60 -0.80
N ARG A 300 -26.57 -9.03 -0.41
CA ARG A 300 -25.81 -9.48 0.77
C ARG A 300 -26.22 -8.66 1.99
N TRP A 301 -26.67 -9.37 3.02
CA TRP A 301 -27.03 -8.80 4.30
C TRP A 301 -26.00 -9.16 5.37
N SER A 302 -25.66 -8.20 6.23
CA SER A 302 -24.80 -8.43 7.41
C SER A 302 -25.33 -7.70 8.63
N LEU A 303 -25.21 -8.35 9.78
CA LEU A 303 -25.56 -7.79 11.09
C LEU A 303 -24.32 -7.85 11.97
N VAL A 304 -23.87 -6.70 12.48
CA VAL A 304 -22.70 -6.61 13.37
C VAL A 304 -23.10 -5.93 14.66
N TYR A 305 -22.70 -6.49 15.79
CA TYR A 305 -22.72 -5.77 17.07
C TYR A 305 -21.30 -5.37 17.46
N PHE A 306 -21.05 -4.07 17.50
CA PHE A 306 -19.77 -3.49 17.91
C PHE A 306 -19.81 -3.15 19.40
N THR A 307 -18.92 -3.78 20.16
CA THR A 307 -18.68 -3.45 21.57
C THR A 307 -17.54 -2.46 21.67
N ARG A 308 -17.76 -1.34 22.35
CA ARG A 308 -16.80 -0.25 22.49
C ARG A 308 -16.71 0.18 23.97
N PRO A 309 -15.55 0.71 24.41
CA PRO A 309 -15.41 1.24 25.77
C PRO A 309 -16.37 2.42 26.03
N GLY A 310 -16.53 2.77 27.31
CA GLY A 310 -17.15 4.02 27.74
C GLY A 310 -16.43 5.22 27.15
N ASN A 311 -17.18 6.27 26.85
CA ASN A 311 -16.69 7.45 26.14
C ASN A 311 -15.48 8.14 26.82
N SER A 312 -15.46 8.19 28.15
CA SER A 312 -14.41 8.81 28.98
C SER A 312 -13.21 7.90 29.24
N VAL A 313 -13.28 6.61 28.85
CA VAL A 313 -12.18 5.67 29.03
C VAL A 313 -11.00 6.09 28.17
N VAL A 314 -9.84 6.29 28.79
CA VAL A 314 -8.58 6.60 28.11
C VAL A 314 -8.00 5.34 27.47
N LEU A 315 -7.68 5.42 26.17
CA LEU A 315 -7.07 4.31 25.44
C LEU A 315 -5.55 4.26 25.69
N ARG A 316 -5.10 3.31 26.51
CA ARG A 316 -3.67 3.05 26.78
C ARG A 316 -3.41 1.57 27.06
N ALA A 317 -2.16 1.13 26.95
CA ALA A 317 -1.76 -0.20 27.40
C ALA A 317 -1.88 -0.33 28.93
N LEU A 318 -2.39 -1.48 29.39
CA LEU A 318 -2.49 -1.83 30.82
C LEU A 318 -1.20 -2.52 31.29
N GLY A 319 -0.06 -1.88 31.01
CA GLY A 319 1.28 -2.41 31.19
C GLY A 319 1.93 -2.16 32.55
N ASP A 320 1.23 -1.51 33.48
CA ASP A 320 1.76 -1.30 34.82
C ASP A 320 1.80 -2.63 35.60
N GLU A 321 2.85 -2.84 36.39
CA GLU A 321 3.03 -4.07 37.19
C GLU A 321 1.89 -4.32 38.18
N ARG A 322 1.20 -3.25 38.57
CA ARG A 322 0.01 -3.29 39.44
C ARG A 322 -1.26 -3.66 38.69
N GLU A 323 -1.28 -3.54 37.36
CA GLU A 323 -2.41 -3.81 36.49
C GLU A 323 -2.32 -5.21 35.87
N SER A 324 -1.20 -5.52 35.20
CA SER A 324 -0.93 -6.85 34.67
C SER A 324 0.57 -7.10 34.50
N ARG A 325 1.06 -8.18 35.14
CA ARG A 325 2.41 -8.68 34.90
C ARG A 325 2.58 -9.29 33.51
N VAL A 326 1.53 -9.87 32.93
CA VAL A 326 1.58 -10.50 31.60
C VAL A 326 1.78 -9.46 30.51
N ILE A 327 1.06 -8.34 30.60
CA ILE A 327 1.18 -7.23 29.64
C ILE A 327 2.52 -6.53 29.86
N LYS A 328 2.92 -6.29 31.11
CA LYS A 328 4.23 -5.74 31.43
C LYS A 328 5.37 -6.58 30.86
N ASP A 329 5.42 -7.87 31.15
CA ASP A 329 6.45 -8.78 30.66
C ASP A 329 6.48 -8.83 29.11
N HIS A 330 5.33 -8.67 28.44
CA HIS A 330 5.25 -8.57 26.98
C HIS A 330 5.84 -7.26 26.46
N LEU A 331 5.48 -6.12 27.06
CA LEU A 331 6.02 -4.81 26.72
C LEU A 331 7.52 -4.71 26.99
N ASP A 332 7.99 -5.25 28.12
CA ASP A 332 9.41 -5.27 28.49
C ASP A 332 10.23 -6.09 27.45
N ARG A 333 9.70 -7.21 26.94
CA ARG A 333 10.34 -7.96 25.85
C ARG A 333 10.41 -7.17 24.55
N LEU A 334 9.39 -6.36 24.26
CA LEU A 334 9.39 -5.49 23.07
C LEU A 334 10.39 -4.33 23.21
N GLN A 335 10.64 -3.84 24.43
CA GLN A 335 11.62 -2.78 24.69
C GLN A 335 13.08 -3.25 24.68
N VAL A 336 13.35 -4.54 24.97
CA VAL A 336 14.72 -5.11 24.89
C VAL A 336 15.18 -5.31 23.43
N ASP A 337 14.24 -5.37 22.47
CA ASP A 337 14.52 -5.61 21.05
C ASP A 337 14.48 -4.36 20.14
N ASN A 338 14.11 -3.15 20.63
CA ASN A 338 14.34 -1.86 19.94
C ASN A 338 13.87 -0.64 20.75
N ASP A 339 14.63 0.45 20.69
CA ASP A 339 14.39 1.75 21.34
C ASP A 339 13.35 2.62 20.59
N SER A 340 12.32 2.01 19.97
CA SER A 340 11.35 2.70 19.09
C SER A 340 9.88 2.64 19.55
N THR A 341 9.60 2.26 20.80
CA THR A 341 8.22 2.19 21.35
C THR A 341 7.83 3.38 22.24
N SER A 342 8.23 4.59 21.88
CA SER A 342 7.68 5.82 22.51
C SER A 342 6.68 6.50 21.57
N ASN A 343 5.38 6.34 21.88
CA ASN A 343 4.37 7.43 21.79
C ASN A 343 2.91 6.98 22.07
N ILE A 344 2.65 5.70 22.39
CA ILE A 344 1.37 5.28 23.00
C ILE A 344 1.59 4.70 24.42
N ASN A 345 2.84 4.43 24.80
CA ASN A 345 3.21 3.71 26.02
C ASN A 345 3.86 4.57 27.12
N SER A 346 3.98 5.89 26.98
CA SER A 346 4.74 6.68 27.97
C SER A 346 3.98 7.01 29.26
N GLY A 347 2.68 6.71 29.38
CA GLY A 347 1.92 7.03 30.60
C GLY A 347 1.96 8.52 30.99
N GLU A 348 2.39 9.40 30.08
CA GLU A 348 2.47 10.83 30.35
C GLU A 348 1.06 11.43 30.30
N PRO A 349 0.59 12.08 31.39
CA PRO A 349 -0.78 12.58 31.50
C PRO A 349 -1.20 13.63 30.46
N GLU A 350 -0.26 14.21 29.70
CA GLU A 350 -0.51 15.37 28.85
C GLU A 350 -1.00 15.05 27.41
N LYS A 351 -1.11 13.77 27.01
CA LYS A 351 -1.62 13.35 25.67
C LYS A 351 -2.62 12.18 25.66
N ALA A 352 -3.34 11.95 26.77
CA ALA A 352 -4.33 10.87 26.87
C ALA A 352 -5.60 11.16 26.03
N GLU A 353 -5.78 10.46 24.90
CA GLU A 353 -7.02 10.54 24.08
C GLU A 353 -8.09 9.59 24.64
N THR A 354 -9.31 10.10 24.81
CA THR A 354 -10.46 9.29 25.26
C THR A 354 -11.03 8.44 24.12
N ALA A 355 -11.74 7.36 24.46
CA ALA A 355 -12.37 6.49 23.48
C ALA A 355 -13.39 7.24 22.59
N GLU A 356 -14.09 8.24 23.13
CA GLU A 356 -15.00 9.10 22.35
C GLU A 356 -14.26 9.98 21.35
N GLU A 357 -13.20 10.70 21.78
CA GLU A 357 -12.41 11.56 20.91
C GLU A 357 -11.77 10.75 19.77
N TRP A 358 -11.17 9.61 20.11
CA TRP A 358 -10.53 8.71 19.17
C TRP A 358 -11.54 8.15 18.15
N PHE A 359 -12.73 7.76 18.61
CA PHE A 359 -13.80 7.25 17.75
C PHE A 359 -14.38 8.34 16.84
N MET A 360 -14.78 9.49 17.40
CA MET A 360 -15.36 10.60 16.64
C MET A 360 -14.41 11.09 15.55
N ARG A 361 -13.11 11.21 15.86
CA ARG A 361 -12.08 11.60 14.89
C ARG A 361 -12.01 10.63 13.72
N ARG A 362 -12.05 9.32 13.97
CA ARG A 362 -12.02 8.30 12.91
C ARG A 362 -13.31 8.26 12.08
N ILE A 363 -14.48 8.44 12.70
CA ILE A 363 -15.76 8.50 11.96
C ILE A 363 -15.85 9.78 11.11
N LYS A 364 -15.44 10.95 11.62
CA LYS A 364 -15.40 12.20 10.85
C LYS A 364 -14.54 12.06 9.59
N ASN A 365 -13.42 11.35 9.67
CA ASN A 365 -12.51 11.11 8.56
C ASN A 365 -13.04 10.13 7.49
N GLN A 366 -14.08 9.34 7.79
CA GLN A 366 -14.71 8.44 6.82
C GLN A 366 -15.73 9.14 5.90
N ARG A 367 -16.24 10.31 6.31
CA ARG A 367 -17.31 11.04 5.62
C ARG A 367 -16.79 11.87 4.45
N MET A 368 -17.49 11.77 3.31
CA MET A 368 -17.09 12.45 2.08
C MET A 368 -17.12 13.99 2.18
N ASN A 369 -18.08 14.56 2.91
CA ASN A 369 -18.24 16.02 3.02
C ASN A 369 -17.21 16.67 3.95
N ASN A 370 -16.67 15.92 4.91
CA ASN A 370 -15.61 16.38 5.82
C ASN A 370 -14.21 16.33 5.19
N ARG A 371 -14.13 15.86 3.94
CA ARG A 371 -12.88 15.71 3.22
C ARG A 371 -12.38 17.08 2.76
N ARG A 372 -11.66 17.80 3.63
CA ARG A 372 -10.66 18.78 3.18
C ARG A 372 -9.53 18.00 2.49
N LYS A 373 -8.84 18.60 1.50
CA LYS A 373 -7.77 17.99 0.66
C LYS A 373 -6.50 17.51 1.44
N ARG A 374 -6.66 16.83 2.56
CA ARG A 374 -5.63 16.12 3.32
C ARG A 374 -5.94 14.63 3.35
N GLY A 375 -4.89 13.84 3.15
CA GLY A 375 -4.94 12.42 2.92
C GLY A 375 -5.66 11.64 4.02
N TRP A 376 -6.34 10.59 3.57
CA TRP A 376 -6.93 9.53 4.36
C TRP A 376 -5.88 8.99 5.36
N ARG A 377 -6.11 9.11 6.67
CA ARG A 377 -5.41 8.31 7.68
C ARG A 377 -6.38 7.23 8.13
N VAL A 378 -6.20 6.02 7.59
CA VAL A 378 -6.60 4.81 8.32
C VAL A 378 -5.82 4.83 9.62
N GLY A 379 -6.43 4.33 10.68
CA GLY A 379 -5.81 4.18 11.97
C GLY A 379 -4.59 3.28 11.97
N GLU A 380 -3.45 3.77 11.49
CA GLU A 380 -2.16 3.12 11.67
C GLU A 380 -1.78 3.22 13.15
N ARG A 381 -1.46 2.06 13.74
CA ARG A 381 -0.59 2.01 14.92
C ARG A 381 0.70 2.74 14.54
N LYS A 382 0.98 3.88 15.15
CA LYS A 382 2.36 4.41 15.17
C LYS A 382 3.16 3.46 16.06
N GLY A 383 3.76 2.44 15.47
CA GLY A 383 4.53 1.42 16.20
C GLY A 383 4.70 0.07 15.49
N GLU A 384 4.03 -0.19 14.37
CA GLU A 384 4.35 -1.33 13.51
C GLU A 384 4.31 -0.88 12.04
N GLU A 385 5.47 -0.62 11.45
CA GLU A 385 5.61 -0.46 10.01
C GLU A 385 5.31 -1.81 9.32
N ARG A 386 4.03 -2.06 9.06
CA ARG A 386 3.58 -3.01 8.06
C ARG A 386 3.00 -2.23 6.88
N SER A 387 3.89 -1.78 5.99
CA SER A 387 3.85 -2.10 4.55
C SER A 387 2.44 -2.32 3.94
N LEU A 388 1.52 -1.37 4.06
CA LEU A 388 0.31 -1.30 3.22
C LEU A 388 0.64 -0.47 1.99
N TYR A 389 1.44 -1.06 1.10
CA TYR A 389 1.76 -0.44 -0.18
C TYR A 389 0.51 -0.44 -1.07
N ALA A 390 -0.21 0.68 -1.06
CA ALA A 390 -1.28 0.97 -2.00
C ALA A 390 -0.77 0.80 -3.44
N LYS A 391 -1.27 -0.24 -4.12
CA LYS A 391 -1.22 -0.42 -5.58
C LYS A 391 -2.20 0.51 -6.31
N SER A 392 -2.95 1.36 -5.60
CA SER A 392 -4.21 1.93 -6.11
C SER A 392 -4.13 3.32 -6.75
N ASP A 393 -2.96 3.94 -6.94
CA ASP A 393 -2.91 5.33 -7.46
C ASP A 393 -2.56 5.44 -8.96
N LEU A 394 -2.15 4.34 -9.62
CA LEU A 394 -1.89 4.35 -11.07
C LEU A 394 -3.10 3.90 -11.91
N GLN A 395 -3.99 3.05 -11.38
CA GLN A 395 -5.18 2.57 -12.11
C GLN A 395 -6.31 3.60 -12.14
N THR A 396 -6.37 4.52 -11.18
CA THR A 396 -7.39 5.57 -11.10
C THR A 396 -7.29 6.61 -12.23
N LEU A 397 -6.17 6.63 -12.94
CA LEU A 397 -5.94 7.48 -14.12
C LEU A 397 -6.14 6.74 -15.45
N GLY A 398 -6.55 5.45 -15.43
CA GLY A 398 -6.69 4.65 -16.65
C GLY A 398 -5.35 4.31 -17.35
N LEU A 399 -4.23 4.52 -16.68
CA LEU A 399 -2.88 4.33 -17.22
C LEU A 399 -2.49 2.84 -17.24
N ASN A 400 -2.72 2.16 -18.36
CA ASN A 400 -2.21 0.81 -18.59
C ASN A 400 -0.74 0.86 -19.04
N PHE A 401 0.16 0.34 -18.21
CA PHE A 401 1.54 0.08 -18.65
C PHE A 401 1.57 -1.05 -19.68
N PRO A 402 2.56 -1.06 -20.61
CA PRO A 402 2.65 -2.08 -21.64
C PRO A 402 2.77 -3.48 -21.02
N PRO A 403 2.22 -4.53 -21.67
CA PRO A 403 2.21 -5.90 -21.14
C PRO A 403 3.65 -6.40 -20.86
N LYS A 404 3.81 -7.31 -19.88
CA LYS A 404 5.12 -7.85 -19.43
C LYS A 404 6.03 -8.31 -20.58
N LYS A 405 5.46 -8.87 -21.65
CA LYS A 405 6.17 -9.26 -22.87
C LYS A 405 6.73 -8.06 -23.64
N ALA A 406 6.00 -6.95 -23.71
CA ALA A 406 6.46 -5.71 -24.34
C ALA A 406 7.56 -5.01 -23.52
N VAL A 407 7.56 -5.16 -22.19
CA VAL A 407 8.64 -4.68 -21.31
C VAL A 407 9.89 -5.56 -21.45
N GLN A 408 9.72 -6.88 -21.52
CA GLN A 408 10.82 -7.82 -21.78
C GLN A 408 11.44 -7.60 -23.17
N ASN A 409 10.62 -7.46 -24.22
CA ASN A 409 11.06 -7.17 -25.58
C ASN A 409 11.76 -5.80 -25.70
N LEU A 410 11.28 -4.81 -24.93
CA LEU A 410 11.94 -3.52 -24.78
C LEU A 410 13.30 -3.63 -24.09
N ILE A 411 13.43 -4.52 -23.10
CA ILE A 411 14.68 -4.78 -22.38
C ILE A 411 15.63 -5.72 -23.14
N LEU A 412 15.10 -6.51 -24.05
CA LEU A 412 15.92 -7.18 -25.04
C LEU A 412 16.40 -6.14 -26.05
N THR A 413 15.56 -5.25 -26.57
CA THR A 413 16.05 -4.08 -27.34
C THR A 413 17.08 -3.24 -26.55
N LEU A 414 17.01 -3.24 -25.20
CA LEU A 414 17.97 -2.60 -24.29
C LEU A 414 19.41 -3.18 -24.35
N ILE A 415 19.60 -4.42 -24.79
CA ILE A 415 20.93 -5.06 -24.76
C ILE A 415 21.57 -5.09 -26.16
N LEU A 416 20.79 -4.75 -27.19
CA LEU A 416 20.99 -5.30 -28.52
C LEU A 416 21.12 -4.25 -29.63
N ASP A 417 21.20 -2.96 -29.30
CA ASP A 417 21.38 -1.92 -30.33
C ASP A 417 22.78 -1.98 -30.95
N ARG A 418 22.81 -2.53 -32.17
CA ARG A 418 23.92 -2.81 -33.09
C ARG A 418 25.29 -3.09 -32.46
N ASP A 419 25.51 -4.41 -32.35
CA ASP A 419 26.78 -5.13 -32.28
C ASP A 419 27.28 -5.27 -30.84
N LEU A 420 27.22 -6.49 -30.27
CA LEU A 420 27.88 -6.76 -28.99
C LEU A 420 29.36 -6.40 -29.10
N THR A 421 29.97 -6.51 -30.27
CA THR A 421 31.34 -6.06 -30.57
C THR A 421 31.48 -4.52 -30.54
N GLY A 422 30.44 -3.78 -30.92
CA GLY A 422 30.34 -2.32 -30.82
C GLY A 422 30.08 -1.84 -29.39
N ILE A 423 29.23 -2.56 -28.66
CA ILE A 423 28.93 -2.38 -27.24
C ILE A 423 30.17 -2.74 -26.41
N ILE A 424 30.85 -3.86 -26.64
CA ILE A 424 32.12 -4.28 -26.01
C ILE A 424 33.26 -3.30 -26.35
N SER A 425 33.36 -2.81 -27.58
CA SER A 425 34.41 -1.81 -27.94
C SER A 425 34.11 -0.40 -27.43
N ARG A 426 32.86 -0.04 -27.12
CA ARG A 426 32.45 1.28 -26.59
C ARG A 426 32.21 1.31 -25.08
N PHE A 427 31.92 0.16 -24.46
CA PHE A 427 32.06 -0.08 -23.02
C PHE A 427 33.52 0.06 -22.56
N ASN A 428 34.46 -0.18 -23.48
CA ASN A 428 35.88 0.13 -23.29
C ASN A 428 36.18 1.65 -23.26
N THR A 429 35.21 2.55 -23.42
CA THR A 429 35.47 4.01 -23.50
C THR A 429 34.72 4.90 -22.50
N SER A 430 33.51 4.61 -22.03
CA SER A 430 32.84 5.39 -20.94
C SER A 430 31.53 4.76 -20.45
N SER A 431 31.22 4.91 -19.14
CA SER A 431 29.97 4.50 -18.48
C SER A 431 28.74 5.37 -18.82
N TYR A 432 28.93 6.48 -19.56
CA TYR A 432 27.87 7.43 -19.94
C TYR A 432 26.78 6.84 -20.87
N LEU A 433 27.11 5.79 -21.62
CA LEU A 433 26.23 5.18 -22.63
C LEU A 433 24.99 4.51 -22.01
N ILE A 434 25.04 4.12 -20.74
CA ILE A 434 23.91 3.50 -20.02
C ILE A 434 22.81 4.54 -19.73
N GLY A 435 23.22 5.78 -19.41
CA GLY A 435 22.34 6.93 -19.26
C GLY A 435 21.56 7.17 -20.53
N GLU A 436 22.24 7.65 -21.58
CA GLU A 436 21.65 8.04 -22.86
C GLU A 436 20.66 7.00 -23.46
N PHE A 437 20.91 5.73 -23.13
CA PHE A 437 20.14 4.61 -23.57
C PHE A 437 18.84 4.35 -22.78
N ALA A 438 18.86 4.47 -21.45
CA ALA A 438 17.64 4.54 -20.63
C ALA A 438 16.77 5.74 -21.04
N GLY A 439 17.41 6.81 -21.51
CA GLY A 439 16.76 8.03 -21.95
C GLY A 439 15.96 7.83 -23.23
N ARG A 440 16.50 7.11 -24.22
CA ARG A 440 15.78 6.81 -25.48
C ARG A 440 14.43 6.14 -25.24
N ILE A 441 14.37 5.21 -24.31
CA ILE A 441 13.17 4.40 -24.05
C ILE A 441 12.11 5.15 -23.29
N CYS A 442 12.51 5.91 -22.28
CA CYS A 442 11.59 6.81 -21.59
C CYS A 442 10.95 7.77 -22.60
N TRP A 443 11.74 8.32 -23.53
CA TRP A 443 11.23 9.24 -24.56
C TRP A 443 10.24 8.57 -25.51
N THR A 444 10.62 7.43 -26.08
CA THR A 444 9.82 6.67 -27.06
C THR A 444 8.50 6.17 -26.47
N LYS A 445 8.50 5.63 -25.24
CA LYS A 445 7.28 5.12 -24.60
C LYS A 445 6.40 6.22 -24.04
N MET A 446 6.94 7.41 -23.80
CA MET A 446 6.14 8.55 -23.41
C MET A 446 5.45 9.16 -24.62
N ASN A 447 6.15 9.35 -25.75
CA ASN A 447 5.72 10.25 -26.81
C ASN A 447 5.31 9.58 -28.15
N ASP A 448 5.10 8.27 -28.19
CA ASP A 448 4.71 7.54 -29.42
C ASP A 448 5.64 7.78 -30.64
N PHE A 449 6.92 8.08 -30.38
CA PHE A 449 7.90 8.27 -31.46
C PHE A 449 8.43 6.92 -31.95
N PRO A 450 8.96 6.83 -33.20
CA PRO A 450 9.85 5.74 -33.58
C PRO A 450 11.02 5.65 -32.57
N LEU A 451 11.59 4.44 -32.40
CA LEU A 451 12.80 4.29 -31.60
C LEU A 451 13.86 5.27 -32.14
N ILE A 452 14.34 6.20 -31.31
CA ILE A 452 15.41 7.13 -31.72
C ILE A 452 16.58 6.29 -32.22
N GLN A 453 17.00 6.45 -33.48
CA GLN A 453 17.97 5.55 -34.12
C GLN A 453 19.44 5.92 -33.87
N SER A 454 19.72 7.09 -33.30
CA SER A 454 21.09 7.59 -33.06
C SER A 454 21.24 8.14 -31.64
N PHE A 455 22.37 7.83 -31.00
CA PHE A 455 22.78 8.41 -29.71
C PHE A 455 23.06 9.92 -29.80
N GLN A 456 23.31 10.43 -31.02
CA GLN A 456 23.52 11.86 -31.29
C GLN A 456 22.21 12.60 -31.60
N ASP A 457 21.05 11.99 -31.31
CA ASP A 457 19.78 12.66 -31.53
C ASP A 457 19.68 13.91 -30.63
N PRO A 458 19.40 15.09 -31.20
CA PRO A 458 19.30 16.34 -30.44
C PRO A 458 18.26 16.31 -29.30
N SER A 459 17.31 15.38 -29.34
CA SER A 459 16.29 15.19 -28.30
C SER A 459 16.85 14.56 -27.03
N ILE A 460 17.81 13.63 -27.15
CA ILE A 460 18.46 13.00 -26.00
C ILE A 460 19.36 14.03 -25.31
N GLN A 461 20.16 14.75 -26.09
CA GLN A 461 21.07 15.76 -25.53
C GLN A 461 20.31 16.85 -24.76
N ARG A 462 19.23 17.39 -25.34
CA ARG A 462 18.37 18.38 -24.65
C ARG A 462 17.75 17.86 -23.36
N MET A 463 17.48 16.57 -23.30
CA MET A 463 16.89 15.96 -22.13
C MET A 463 17.93 15.66 -21.03
N ASN A 464 19.16 15.36 -21.43
CA ASN A 464 20.30 15.33 -20.51
C ASN A 464 20.57 16.74 -19.94
N ASP A 465 20.56 17.77 -20.80
CA ASP A 465 20.69 19.17 -20.37
C ASP A 465 19.56 19.56 -19.40
N PHE A 466 18.34 19.06 -19.62
CA PHE A 466 17.22 19.22 -18.69
C PHE A 466 17.49 18.59 -17.32
N ASN A 467 17.93 17.32 -17.29
CA ASN A 467 18.23 16.61 -16.06
C ASN A 467 19.38 17.26 -15.28
N GLU A 468 20.44 17.70 -15.96
CA GLU A 468 21.57 18.39 -15.33
C GLU A 468 21.13 19.70 -14.67
N LYS A 469 20.38 20.55 -15.40
CA LYS A 469 19.88 21.81 -14.85
C LYS A 469 18.91 21.62 -13.69
N ILE A 470 18.01 20.63 -13.76
CA ILE A 470 17.12 20.30 -12.62
C ILE A 470 17.92 19.77 -11.44
N SER A 471 18.90 18.88 -11.67
CA SER A 471 19.75 18.34 -10.60
C SER A 471 20.50 19.45 -9.86
N VAL A 472 21.11 20.39 -10.58
CA VAL A 472 21.79 21.57 -10.00
C VAL A 472 20.80 22.45 -9.23
N ALA A 473 19.60 22.65 -9.76
CA ALA A 473 18.57 23.44 -9.09
C ALA A 473 18.04 22.80 -7.79
N MET A 474 18.22 21.49 -7.63
CA MET A 474 17.79 20.75 -6.43
C MET A 474 18.87 20.69 -5.34
N ILE A 475 20.11 21.12 -5.63
CA ILE A 475 21.19 21.16 -4.62
C ILE A 475 20.83 22.21 -3.55
N PRO A 476 20.65 21.81 -2.28
CA PRO A 476 20.34 22.76 -1.22
C PRO A 476 21.46 23.80 -1.07
N GLY A 477 21.13 25.09 -1.21
CA GLY A 477 22.09 26.19 -1.05
C GLY A 477 22.83 26.58 -2.34
N ALA A 478 22.47 26.02 -3.48
CA ALA A 478 23.01 26.43 -4.78
C ALA A 478 22.70 27.89 -5.14
N HIS A 479 21.61 28.45 -4.59
CA HIS A 479 21.23 29.83 -4.85
C HIS A 479 21.23 30.66 -3.56
N LEU A 480 21.82 31.86 -3.61
CA LEU A 480 21.84 32.78 -2.46
C LEU A 480 20.45 33.11 -1.91
N VAL A 481 19.41 33.04 -2.75
CA VAL A 481 18.01 33.27 -2.35
C VAL A 481 17.47 32.20 -1.38
N GLU A 482 18.05 31.01 -1.37
CA GLU A 482 17.71 29.91 -0.45
C GLU A 482 18.28 30.16 0.95
N ILE A 483 19.44 30.81 1.03
CA ILE A 483 20.11 31.19 2.28
C ILE A 483 19.60 32.52 2.82
N LEU A 484 19.27 33.45 1.91
CA LEU A 484 18.84 34.82 2.22
C LEU A 484 17.44 35.07 1.64
N PRO A 485 16.35 34.62 2.32
CA PRO A 485 15.00 34.66 1.77
C PRO A 485 14.50 36.06 1.38
N PHE A 486 15.05 37.12 1.99
CA PHE A 486 14.71 38.51 1.63
C PHE A 486 15.07 38.86 0.17
N LEU A 487 16.00 38.12 -0.45
CA LEU A 487 16.34 38.29 -1.86
C LEU A 487 15.17 37.94 -2.80
N GLN A 488 14.17 37.19 -2.36
CA GLN A 488 12.94 36.93 -3.14
C GLN A 488 12.15 38.22 -3.43
N GLY A 489 12.32 39.26 -2.60
CA GLY A 489 11.68 40.56 -2.78
C GLY A 489 12.33 41.46 -3.83
N LEU A 490 13.47 41.05 -4.41
CA LEU A 490 14.16 41.85 -5.42
C LEU A 490 13.35 41.93 -6.73
N PRO A 491 13.32 43.09 -7.40
CA PRO A 491 12.72 43.20 -8.73
C PRO A 491 13.37 42.22 -9.72
N ARG A 492 12.58 41.77 -10.70
CA ARG A 492 13.02 40.80 -11.74
C ARG A 492 14.36 41.21 -12.37
N SER A 493 14.55 42.49 -12.69
CA SER A 493 15.77 43.02 -13.31
C SER A 493 17.06 42.81 -12.50
N PHE A 494 16.96 42.71 -11.18
CA PHE A 494 18.10 42.46 -10.28
C PHE A 494 18.24 40.98 -9.90
N SER A 495 17.32 40.14 -10.37
CA SER A 495 17.22 38.73 -10.00
C SER A 495 17.58 37.86 -11.20
N LYS A 496 18.88 37.75 -11.53
CA LYS A 496 19.34 36.96 -12.69
C LYS A 496 18.92 35.49 -12.57
N TRP A 497 19.00 34.90 -11.37
CA TRP A 497 18.48 33.56 -11.08
C TRP A 497 17.02 33.40 -11.49
N ARG A 498 16.21 34.47 -11.40
CA ARG A 498 14.78 34.45 -11.68
C ARG A 498 14.53 34.42 -13.16
N GLN A 499 15.24 35.28 -13.87
CA GLN A 499 15.19 35.37 -15.31
C GLN A 499 15.60 34.04 -15.92
N ASP A 500 16.69 33.44 -15.42
CA ASP A 500 17.19 32.15 -15.91
C ASP A 500 16.19 31.01 -15.67
N ALA A 501 15.59 30.95 -14.47
CA ALA A 501 14.58 29.94 -14.17
C ALA A 501 13.30 30.12 -14.99
N GLU A 502 12.84 31.36 -15.19
CA GLU A 502 11.66 31.67 -16.01
C GLU A 502 11.90 31.36 -17.50
N GLU A 503 13.05 31.76 -18.05
CA GLU A 503 13.43 31.47 -19.44
C GLU A 503 13.58 29.96 -19.69
N PHE A 504 14.22 29.26 -18.75
CA PHE A 504 14.36 27.80 -18.83
C PHE A 504 13.01 27.09 -18.75
N PHE A 505 12.10 27.58 -17.90
CA PHE A 505 10.75 27.05 -17.80
C PHE A 505 9.94 27.24 -19.09
N GLU A 506 10.06 28.41 -19.74
CA GLU A 506 9.40 28.67 -21.03
C GLU A 506 9.93 27.74 -22.14
N GLU A 507 11.25 27.55 -22.20
CA GLU A 507 11.90 26.65 -23.15
C GLU A 507 11.41 25.19 -22.99
N LEU A 508 11.47 24.66 -21.76
CA LEU A 508 11.05 23.29 -21.45
C LEU A 508 9.55 23.09 -21.68
N ASN A 509 8.74 24.08 -21.30
CA ASN A 509 7.31 24.01 -21.50
C ASN A 509 6.98 23.86 -22.99
N ALA A 510 7.58 24.67 -23.85
CA ALA A 510 7.40 24.54 -25.29
C ALA A 510 7.89 23.19 -25.83
N TYR A 511 8.96 22.64 -25.24
CA TYR A 511 9.53 21.35 -25.62
C TYR A 511 8.65 20.15 -25.25
N PHE A 512 8.06 20.13 -24.04
CA PHE A 512 7.18 19.03 -23.61
C PHE A 512 5.76 19.16 -24.15
N GLU A 513 5.25 20.38 -24.28
CA GLU A 513 3.87 20.63 -24.69
C GLU A 513 3.65 20.31 -26.16
N ARG A 514 4.62 20.59 -27.03
CA ARG A 514 4.48 20.36 -28.47
C ARG A 514 4.28 18.89 -28.85
N PRO A 515 5.10 17.92 -28.36
CA PRO A 515 4.87 16.50 -28.59
C PRO A 515 3.52 16.01 -28.05
N PHE A 516 3.16 16.37 -26.82
CA PHE A 516 1.90 15.95 -26.21
C PHE A 516 0.69 16.47 -27.00
N LEU A 517 0.68 17.75 -27.38
CA LEU A 517 -0.42 18.33 -28.17
C LEU A 517 -0.54 17.69 -29.57
N ASN A 518 0.57 17.27 -30.17
CA ASN A 518 0.52 16.56 -31.44
C ASN A 518 -0.13 15.18 -31.28
N ILE A 519 0.26 14.42 -30.25
CA ILE A 519 -0.33 13.12 -29.92
C ILE A 519 -1.82 13.27 -29.62
N LYS A 520 -2.19 14.27 -28.79
CA LYS A 520 -3.58 14.56 -28.46
C LYS A 520 -4.41 14.84 -29.71
N LYS A 521 -3.91 15.66 -30.64
CA LYS A 521 -4.60 15.91 -31.93
C LYS A 521 -4.77 14.65 -32.75
N GLN A 522 -3.77 13.78 -32.77
CA GLN A 522 -3.83 12.50 -33.49
C GLN A 522 -4.89 11.57 -32.89
N VAL A 523 -4.91 11.43 -31.57
CA VAL A 523 -5.94 10.68 -30.81
C VAL A 523 -7.34 11.25 -31.07
N GLU A 524 -7.53 12.58 -30.97
CA GLU A 524 -8.81 13.24 -31.23
C GLU A 524 -9.28 13.10 -32.68
N SER A 525 -8.35 13.03 -33.62
CA SER A 525 -8.65 12.82 -35.05
C SER A 525 -8.99 11.37 -35.40
N GLY A 526 -8.94 10.45 -34.43
CA GLY A 526 -9.18 9.02 -34.63
C GLY A 526 -8.08 8.30 -35.41
N GLN A 527 -6.87 8.88 -35.49
CA GLN A 527 -5.72 8.21 -36.07
C GLN A 527 -5.22 7.12 -35.12
N GLU A 528 -4.99 5.91 -35.64
CA GLU A 528 -4.45 4.81 -34.86
C GLU A 528 -3.04 5.17 -34.35
N GLN A 529 -2.87 5.23 -33.03
CA GLN A 529 -1.61 5.55 -32.35
C GLN A 529 -1.08 4.32 -31.62
N ARG A 530 0.25 4.26 -31.37
CA ARG A 530 0.78 3.15 -30.57
C ARG A 530 0.49 3.41 -29.09
N PRO A 531 0.25 2.36 -28.29
CA PRO A 531 0.07 2.53 -26.85
C PRO A 531 1.29 3.19 -26.20
N SER A 532 1.09 4.41 -25.69
CA SER A 532 2.10 5.21 -25.02
C SER A 532 1.48 5.95 -23.83
N PHE A 533 2.32 6.41 -22.90
CA PHE A 533 1.84 7.16 -21.75
C PHE A 533 1.09 8.43 -22.15
N CYS A 534 1.59 9.19 -23.13
CA CYS A 534 0.90 10.38 -23.63
C CYS A 534 -0.41 10.06 -24.35
N VAL A 535 -0.51 8.93 -25.07
CA VAL A 535 -1.78 8.48 -25.69
C VAL A 535 -2.81 8.18 -24.60
N THR A 536 -2.45 7.37 -23.60
CA THR A 536 -3.38 7.05 -22.51
C THR A 536 -3.78 8.28 -21.71
N LEU A 537 -2.84 9.23 -21.51
CA LEU A 537 -3.11 10.49 -20.84
C LEU A 537 -4.03 11.40 -21.66
N ALA A 538 -3.88 11.43 -22.99
CA ALA A 538 -4.76 12.17 -23.90
C ALA A 538 -6.17 11.57 -23.93
N GLU A 539 -6.30 10.24 -23.98
CA GLU A 539 -7.59 9.53 -23.95
C GLU A 539 -8.36 9.76 -22.64
N ASN A 540 -7.63 9.83 -21.52
CA ASN A 540 -8.22 9.94 -20.18
C ASN A 540 -8.19 11.37 -19.61
N GLN A 541 -7.81 12.38 -20.38
CA GLN A 541 -7.62 13.74 -19.88
C GLN A 541 -8.89 14.34 -19.25
N ALA A 542 -10.05 14.06 -19.86
CA ALA A 542 -11.34 14.51 -19.33
C ALA A 542 -11.64 13.97 -17.92
N ASN A 543 -11.12 12.77 -17.60
CA ASN A 543 -11.27 12.12 -16.30
C ASN A 543 -10.25 12.63 -15.27
N SER A 544 -9.04 12.98 -15.71
CA SER A 544 -7.95 13.41 -14.83
C SER A 544 -8.05 14.88 -14.39
N LYS A 545 -8.84 15.71 -15.09
CA LYS A 545 -8.96 17.18 -14.88
C LYS A 545 -7.63 17.93 -15.00
N LEU A 546 -6.63 17.33 -15.65
CA LEU A 546 -5.33 17.95 -15.90
C LEU A 546 -5.39 18.82 -17.16
N SER A 547 -4.82 20.01 -17.08
CA SER A 547 -4.58 20.86 -18.26
C SER A 547 -3.58 20.22 -19.23
N ASP A 548 -3.58 20.66 -20.50
CA ASP A 548 -2.60 20.18 -21.50
C ASP A 548 -1.17 20.37 -21.01
N ARG A 549 -0.93 21.50 -20.33
CA ARG A 549 0.34 21.81 -19.69
C ARG A 549 0.70 20.79 -18.61
N GLU A 550 -0.20 20.52 -17.67
CA GLU A 550 0.05 19.56 -16.59
C GLU A 550 0.27 18.16 -17.14
N CYS A 551 -0.47 17.75 -18.17
CA CYS A 551 -0.27 16.46 -18.84
C CYS A 551 1.11 16.36 -19.48
N SER A 552 1.54 17.41 -20.19
CA SER A 552 2.84 17.47 -20.85
C SER A 552 3.99 17.41 -19.84
N TRP A 553 3.87 18.16 -18.74
CA TRP A 553 4.86 18.15 -17.66
C TRP A 553 4.87 16.82 -16.89
N LEU A 554 3.73 16.14 -16.75
CA LEU A 554 3.69 14.82 -16.13
C LEU A 554 4.49 13.80 -16.94
N ALA A 555 4.38 13.83 -18.27
CA ALA A 555 5.20 13.00 -19.15
C ALA A 555 6.69 13.33 -19.05
N GLY A 556 7.07 14.61 -19.08
CA GLY A 556 8.45 15.05 -18.92
C GLY A 556 9.06 14.72 -17.55
N ALA A 557 8.30 14.84 -16.47
CA ALA A 557 8.74 14.49 -15.12
C ALA A 557 8.95 12.98 -14.96
N LEU A 558 8.05 12.16 -15.53
CA LEU A 558 8.18 10.72 -15.53
C LEU A 558 9.44 10.26 -16.28
N TYR A 559 9.77 10.94 -17.39
CA TYR A 559 11.00 10.71 -18.13
C TYR A 559 12.21 10.87 -17.22
N SER A 560 12.33 12.06 -16.63
CA SER A 560 13.50 12.47 -15.85
C SER A 560 13.72 11.52 -14.67
N ALA A 561 12.64 11.23 -13.94
CA ALA A 561 12.68 10.35 -12.78
C ALA A 561 13.10 8.91 -13.12
N ALA A 562 12.62 8.36 -14.24
CA ALA A 562 12.88 6.97 -14.63
C ALA A 562 14.26 6.78 -15.28
N HIS A 563 14.75 7.80 -15.98
CA HIS A 563 16.00 7.77 -16.73
C HIS A 563 17.23 7.73 -15.81
N GLU A 564 17.42 8.80 -15.04
CA GLU A 564 18.68 9.11 -14.37
C GLU A 564 18.99 8.14 -13.22
N THR A 565 17.96 7.79 -12.44
CA THR A 565 18.07 6.87 -11.30
C THR A 565 18.40 5.45 -11.72
N THR A 566 17.74 4.95 -12.78
CA THR A 566 17.96 3.59 -13.30
C THR A 566 19.34 3.46 -13.94
N ALA A 567 19.77 4.48 -14.70
CA ALA A 567 21.09 4.50 -15.30
C ALA A 567 22.20 4.47 -14.25
N THR A 568 22.09 5.32 -13.24
CA THR A 568 23.03 5.36 -12.10
C THR A 568 23.08 4.02 -11.36
N SER A 569 21.92 3.40 -11.11
CA SER A 569 21.86 2.06 -10.50
C SER A 569 22.56 0.99 -11.35
N MET A 570 22.38 1.04 -12.68
CA MET A 570 23.04 0.10 -13.60
C MET A 570 24.57 0.32 -13.66
N MET A 571 25.05 1.55 -13.57
CA MET A 571 26.48 1.84 -13.47
C MET A 571 27.07 1.23 -12.21
N TRP A 572 26.41 1.41 -11.07
CA TRP A 572 26.81 0.80 -9.80
C TRP A 572 26.73 -0.73 -9.80
N PHE A 573 25.74 -1.31 -10.49
CA PHE A 573 25.69 -2.76 -10.72
C PHE A 573 26.92 -3.28 -11.47
N ILE A 574 27.27 -2.68 -12.61
CA ILE A 574 28.44 -3.12 -13.38
C ILE A 574 29.72 -2.96 -12.55
N PHE A 575 29.83 -1.84 -11.83
CA PHE A 575 30.92 -1.57 -10.91
C PHE A 575 31.05 -2.67 -9.84
N ALA A 576 29.94 -3.05 -9.21
CA ALA A 576 29.89 -4.14 -8.25
C ALA A 576 30.29 -5.49 -8.85
N MET A 577 29.85 -5.82 -10.08
CA MET A 577 30.21 -7.09 -10.72
C MET A 577 31.70 -7.22 -11.04
N ILE A 578 32.43 -6.11 -11.15
CA ILE A 578 33.89 -6.09 -11.34
C ILE A 578 34.62 -6.25 -10.01
N LEU A 579 34.14 -5.58 -8.96
CA LEU A 579 34.74 -5.65 -7.63
C LEU A 579 34.48 -6.98 -6.92
N PHE A 580 33.32 -7.59 -7.17
CA PHE A 580 32.84 -8.80 -6.51
C PHE A 580 32.59 -9.92 -7.54
N PRO A 581 33.64 -10.45 -8.19
CA PRO A 581 33.52 -11.48 -9.24
C PRO A 581 32.89 -12.78 -8.74
N GLU A 582 32.99 -13.08 -7.45
CA GLU A 582 32.32 -14.21 -6.79
C GLU A 582 30.79 -14.06 -6.79
N VAL A 583 30.27 -12.85 -6.59
CA VAL A 583 28.83 -12.56 -6.70
C VAL A 583 28.37 -12.79 -8.12
N GLN A 584 29.13 -12.29 -9.10
CA GLN A 584 28.83 -12.50 -10.52
C GLN A 584 28.79 -13.99 -10.87
N THR A 585 29.76 -14.77 -10.39
CA THR A 585 29.85 -16.22 -10.63
C THR A 585 28.65 -16.96 -10.04
N ARG A 586 28.28 -16.66 -8.79
CA ARG A 586 27.13 -17.29 -8.13
C ARG A 586 25.81 -16.97 -8.83
N ALA A 587 25.62 -15.73 -9.26
CA ALA A 587 24.44 -15.33 -10.02
C ALA A 587 24.34 -16.06 -11.36
N GLN A 588 25.48 -16.22 -12.02
CA GLN A 588 25.61 -16.98 -13.25
C GLN A 588 25.27 -18.46 -13.08
N GLU A 589 25.66 -19.09 -11.96
CA GLU A 589 25.28 -20.47 -11.63
C GLU A 589 23.77 -20.64 -11.41
N GLU A 590 23.13 -19.69 -10.72
CA GLU A 590 21.66 -19.68 -10.54
C GLU A 590 20.94 -19.59 -11.88
N LEU A 591 21.36 -18.66 -12.74
CA LEU A 591 20.82 -18.47 -14.08
C LEU A 591 20.99 -19.73 -14.95
N ASP A 592 22.16 -20.35 -14.91
CA ASP A 592 22.44 -21.57 -15.68
C ASP A 592 21.56 -22.75 -15.22
N LYS A 593 21.26 -22.82 -13.92
CA LYS A 593 20.39 -23.87 -13.34
C LYS A 593 18.91 -23.68 -13.69
N VAL A 594 18.43 -22.44 -13.68
CA VAL A 594 16.99 -22.12 -13.80
C VAL A 594 16.59 -21.88 -15.26
N VAL A 595 17.39 -21.09 -15.98
CA VAL A 595 17.10 -20.68 -17.35
C VAL A 595 17.74 -21.63 -18.36
N GLY A 596 18.91 -22.19 -18.03
CA GLY A 596 19.69 -23.02 -18.95
C GLY A 596 20.37 -22.19 -20.04
N ARG A 597 20.66 -22.80 -21.20
CA ARG A 597 21.34 -22.14 -22.34
C ARG A 597 20.49 -22.08 -23.63
N SER A 598 19.21 -22.41 -23.54
CA SER A 598 18.32 -22.55 -24.70
C SER A 598 17.39 -21.36 -24.92
N ARG A 599 17.35 -20.40 -23.99
CA ARG A 599 16.50 -19.20 -24.07
C ARG A 599 17.02 -18.09 -23.16
N LEU A 600 16.60 -16.87 -23.43
CA LEU A 600 16.87 -15.72 -22.57
C LEU A 600 16.05 -15.78 -21.26
N PRO A 601 16.52 -15.14 -20.18
CA PRO A 601 15.74 -14.91 -18.97
C PRO A 601 14.44 -14.15 -19.26
N SER A 602 13.42 -14.40 -18.45
CA SER A 602 12.09 -13.79 -18.59
C SER A 602 11.48 -13.45 -17.22
N PHE A 603 10.40 -12.66 -17.22
CA PHE A 603 9.64 -12.41 -15.99
C PHE A 603 8.97 -13.65 -15.40
N ALA A 604 8.85 -14.74 -16.16
CA ALA A 604 8.36 -16.02 -15.63
C ALA A 604 9.38 -16.65 -14.67
N ASP A 605 10.67 -16.31 -14.81
CA ASP A 605 11.76 -16.84 -13.99
C ASP A 605 11.92 -16.09 -12.66
N LEU A 606 11.22 -14.97 -12.47
CA LEU A 606 11.42 -14.04 -11.36
C LEU A 606 11.31 -14.72 -9.97
N LYS A 607 10.35 -15.63 -9.80
CA LYS A 607 10.17 -16.36 -8.54
C LYS A 607 11.24 -17.43 -8.29
N HIS A 608 12.01 -17.79 -9.32
CA HIS A 608 13.01 -18.85 -9.29
C HIS A 608 14.44 -18.30 -9.30
N LEU A 609 14.62 -16.98 -9.35
CA LEU A 609 15.92 -16.29 -9.35
C LEU A 609 16.08 -15.39 -8.11
N PRO A 610 16.00 -15.93 -6.88
CA PRO A 610 16.10 -15.14 -5.65
C PRO A 610 17.45 -14.43 -5.52
N TYR A 611 18.56 -15.01 -6.00
CA TYR A 611 19.87 -14.37 -5.91
C TYR A 611 19.99 -13.16 -6.85
N ILE A 612 19.44 -13.23 -8.07
CA ILE A 612 19.37 -12.07 -8.97
C ILE A 612 18.55 -10.94 -8.34
N HIS A 613 17.42 -11.25 -7.72
CA HIS A 613 16.61 -10.23 -7.06
C HIS A 613 17.32 -9.64 -5.83
N ALA A 614 18.09 -10.43 -5.10
CA ALA A 614 18.93 -9.96 -4.01
C ALA A 614 20.03 -9.00 -4.50
N ILE A 615 20.61 -9.25 -5.68
CA ILE A 615 21.56 -8.31 -6.32
C ILE A 615 20.89 -6.96 -6.62
N VAL A 616 19.67 -6.96 -7.16
CA VAL A 616 18.92 -5.71 -7.44
C VAL A 616 18.75 -4.89 -6.15
N LYS A 617 18.29 -5.54 -5.08
CA LYS A 617 18.11 -4.90 -3.77
C LYS A 617 19.42 -4.37 -3.21
N GLU A 618 20.49 -5.17 -3.29
CA GLU A 618 21.78 -4.80 -2.73
C GLU A 618 22.45 -3.67 -3.50
N VAL A 619 22.30 -3.61 -4.83
CA VAL A 619 22.81 -2.48 -5.64
C VAL A 619 22.14 -1.18 -5.20
N LEU A 620 20.81 -1.18 -5.05
CA LEU A 620 20.05 -0.01 -4.63
C LEU A 620 20.39 0.42 -3.19
N ARG A 621 20.65 -0.56 -2.30
CA ARG A 621 21.06 -0.30 -0.92
C ARG A 621 22.47 0.28 -0.85
N TRP A 622 23.45 -0.46 -1.38
CA TRP A 622 24.88 -0.18 -1.28
C TRP A 622 25.27 1.15 -1.92
N ARG A 623 24.71 1.47 -3.09
CA ARG A 623 24.97 2.73 -3.78
C ARG A 623 23.68 3.34 -4.28
N THR A 624 22.97 3.97 -3.36
CA THR A 624 21.72 4.71 -3.62
C THR A 624 21.97 5.84 -4.64
N PRO A 625 21.20 5.92 -5.75
CA PRO A 625 21.37 6.99 -6.74
C PRO A 625 21.18 8.40 -6.20
N LEU A 626 20.35 8.57 -5.16
CA LEU A 626 20.02 9.85 -4.51
C LEU A 626 20.35 9.80 -3.01
N PRO A 627 21.63 9.97 -2.61
CA PRO A 627 22.06 9.79 -1.21
C PRO A 627 21.26 10.60 -0.18
N MET A 628 20.88 11.83 -0.54
CA MET A 628 20.09 12.75 0.30
C MET A 628 18.59 12.72 -0.01
N GLY A 629 18.13 11.75 -0.81
CA GLY A 629 16.77 11.66 -1.34
C GLY A 629 16.28 12.97 -1.99
N VAL A 630 14.96 13.16 -2.03
CA VAL A 630 14.35 14.40 -2.52
C VAL A 630 13.90 15.23 -1.32
N PRO A 631 14.38 16.48 -1.16
CA PRO A 631 13.94 17.35 -0.07
C PRO A 631 12.42 17.58 -0.06
N HIS A 632 11.83 17.55 1.13
CA HIS A 632 10.42 17.86 1.37
C HIS A 632 10.28 19.10 2.25
N VAL A 633 9.12 19.74 2.21
CA VAL A 633 8.81 20.88 3.09
C VAL A 633 7.63 20.56 4.00
N THR A 634 7.72 20.91 5.28
CA THR A 634 6.62 20.69 6.23
C THR A 634 5.43 21.59 5.91
N SER A 635 4.24 20.98 5.83
CA SER A 635 3.00 21.72 5.51
C SER A 635 2.38 22.43 6.71
N GLU A 636 2.78 22.04 7.92
CA GLU A 636 2.36 22.54 9.22
C GLU A 636 3.48 22.34 10.24
N ASP A 637 3.31 22.92 11.42
CA ASP A 637 4.22 22.69 12.53
C ASP A 637 4.09 21.24 13.02
N ASP A 638 5.20 20.60 13.36
CA ASP A 638 5.26 19.21 13.83
C ASP A 638 6.25 19.06 15.00
N TYR A 639 6.17 17.93 15.70
CA TYR A 639 7.11 17.56 16.76
C TYR A 639 7.58 16.12 16.55
N TYR A 640 8.91 15.93 16.50
CA TYR A 640 9.55 14.62 16.36
C TYR A 640 10.65 14.47 17.41
N ASP A 641 10.60 13.43 18.24
CA ASP A 641 11.55 13.15 19.34
C ASP A 641 11.88 14.38 20.22
N GLY A 642 10.84 15.17 20.54
CA GLY A 642 10.98 16.39 21.34
C GLY A 642 11.47 17.62 20.57
N TYR A 643 11.86 17.47 19.30
CA TYR A 643 12.23 18.58 18.43
C TYR A 643 10.98 19.20 17.80
N TYR A 644 10.82 20.51 18.00
CA TYR A 644 9.84 21.30 17.27
C TYR A 644 10.32 21.56 15.84
N ILE A 645 9.51 21.17 14.86
CA ILE A 645 9.76 21.36 13.43
C ILE A 645 8.72 22.34 12.89
N PRO A 646 9.06 23.63 12.69
CA PRO A 646 8.12 24.62 12.18
C PRO A 646 7.59 24.27 10.78
N LYS A 647 6.39 24.75 10.46
CA LYS A 647 5.85 24.80 9.10
C LYS A 647 6.83 25.52 8.17
N GLY A 648 7.02 24.97 6.97
CA GLY A 648 7.94 25.53 5.99
C GLY A 648 9.39 25.07 6.16
N THR A 649 9.68 24.17 7.11
CA THR A 649 11.01 23.58 7.28
C THR A 649 11.30 22.61 6.14
N ILE A 650 12.50 22.70 5.56
CA ILE A 650 12.99 21.75 4.57
C ILE A 650 13.56 20.53 5.30
N CYS A 651 13.02 19.35 5.02
CA CYS A 651 13.47 18.07 5.54
C CYS A 651 14.20 17.32 4.43
N VAL A 652 15.44 16.92 4.68
CA VAL A 652 16.29 16.19 3.73
C VAL A 652 16.58 14.80 4.31
N PRO A 653 16.13 13.70 3.69
CA PRO A 653 16.39 12.36 4.20
C PRO A 653 17.80 11.89 3.85
N ASP A 654 18.61 11.55 4.86
CA ASP A 654 19.91 10.92 4.65
C ASP A 654 19.73 9.42 4.34
N THR A 655 19.36 9.14 3.09
CA THR A 655 19.06 7.79 2.61
C THR A 655 20.33 6.93 2.56
N SER A 656 21.49 7.55 2.33
CA SER A 656 22.77 6.86 2.35
C SER A 656 23.10 6.32 3.75
N SER A 657 23.03 7.16 4.78
CA SER A 657 23.28 6.72 6.17
C SER A 657 22.26 5.66 6.59
N LEU A 658 20.98 5.84 6.26
CA LEU A 658 19.94 4.85 6.55
C LEU A 658 20.21 3.50 5.89
N ASN A 659 20.70 3.46 4.65
CA ASN A 659 21.03 2.22 3.95
C ASN A 659 22.35 1.56 4.42
N HIS A 660 23.14 2.27 5.23
CA HIS A 660 24.44 1.83 5.73
C HIS A 660 24.50 1.73 7.25
N ASP A 661 23.34 1.80 7.91
CA ASP A 661 23.23 1.71 9.36
C ASP A 661 23.67 0.31 9.84
N PRO A 662 24.76 0.20 10.64
CA PRO A 662 25.24 -1.07 11.16
C PRO A 662 24.25 -1.78 12.09
N ASP A 663 23.34 -1.05 12.75
CA ASP A 663 22.33 -1.65 13.62
C ASP A 663 21.23 -2.35 12.79
N VAL A 664 21.03 -1.89 11.55
CA VAL A 664 20.07 -2.46 10.59
C VAL A 664 20.69 -3.57 9.76
N TYR A 665 21.86 -3.30 9.17
CA TYR A 665 22.48 -4.17 8.18
C TYR A 665 23.64 -5.00 8.75
N GLY A 666 24.00 -4.81 10.01
CA GLY A 666 25.12 -5.50 10.65
C GLY A 666 26.46 -4.78 10.41
N PRO A 667 27.55 -5.28 11.02
CA PRO A 667 28.86 -4.63 10.98
C PRO A 667 29.46 -4.53 9.56
N ASP A 668 28.95 -5.32 8.62
CA ASP A 668 29.32 -5.33 7.20
C ASP A 668 28.40 -4.45 6.34
N ALA A 669 27.68 -3.48 6.93
CA ALA A 669 26.75 -2.61 6.21
C ALA A 669 27.39 -1.85 5.03
N GLN A 670 28.70 -1.58 5.09
CA GLN A 670 29.46 -0.92 4.03
C GLN A 670 29.83 -1.85 2.86
N GLU A 671 29.74 -3.16 3.05
CA GLU A 671 30.10 -4.16 2.04
C GLU A 671 28.92 -4.47 1.13
N PHE A 672 29.22 -4.76 -0.15
CA PHE A 672 28.24 -5.25 -1.10
C PHE A 672 28.06 -6.76 -0.93
N ARG A 673 26.94 -7.19 -0.35
CA ARG A 673 26.68 -8.58 0.00
C ARG A 673 25.21 -8.97 -0.25
N PRO A 674 24.85 -9.42 -1.47
CA PRO A 674 23.47 -9.79 -1.81
C PRO A 674 22.86 -10.83 -0.87
N GLU A 675 23.67 -11.72 -0.29
CA GLU A 675 23.25 -12.73 0.68
C GLU A 675 22.50 -12.16 1.88
N ARG A 676 22.67 -10.86 2.19
CA ARG A 676 21.91 -10.24 3.28
C ARG A 676 20.40 -10.27 3.06
N HIS A 677 19.98 -10.26 1.79
CA HIS A 677 18.58 -10.28 1.40
C HIS A 677 18.04 -11.71 1.21
N ILE A 678 18.83 -12.73 1.55
CA ILE A 678 18.49 -14.14 1.35
C ILE A 678 18.45 -14.85 2.69
N ASP A 679 17.39 -15.64 2.91
CA ASP A 679 17.20 -16.45 4.10
C ASP A 679 18.04 -17.74 4.06
N GLU A 680 17.97 -18.52 5.14
CA GLU A 680 18.68 -19.80 5.25
C GLU A 680 18.24 -20.86 4.22
N ASN A 681 17.05 -20.70 3.63
CA ASN A 681 16.48 -21.59 2.61
C ASN A 681 16.85 -21.16 1.17
N GLY A 682 17.64 -20.09 1.02
CA GLY A 682 17.99 -19.55 -0.28
C GLY A 682 16.86 -18.75 -0.94
N GLN A 683 15.82 -18.38 -0.19
CA GLN A 683 14.72 -17.52 -0.65
C GLN A 683 14.97 -16.06 -0.23
N LEU A 684 14.28 -15.12 -0.87
CA LEU A 684 14.37 -13.72 -0.47
C LEU A 684 13.72 -13.51 0.90
N LYS A 685 14.36 -12.71 1.75
CA LYS A 685 13.78 -12.26 3.01
C LYS A 685 12.60 -11.32 2.77
N ASP A 686 11.59 -11.42 3.63
CA ASP A 686 10.45 -10.52 3.70
C ASP A 686 10.86 -9.17 4.28
N GLY A 687 11.39 -8.29 3.43
CA GLY A 687 11.84 -6.96 3.81
C GLY A 687 12.94 -6.96 4.90
N LEU A 688 13.36 -5.78 5.30
CA LEU A 688 14.22 -5.57 6.47
C LEU A 688 13.63 -4.41 7.26
N LEU A 689 13.37 -4.59 8.56
CA LEU A 689 12.78 -3.59 9.46
C LEU A 689 11.47 -2.95 8.95
N GLY A 690 10.56 -3.72 8.34
CA GLY A 690 9.27 -3.18 7.87
C GLY A 690 9.31 -2.47 6.51
N LEU A 691 10.50 -2.30 5.91
CA LEU A 691 10.68 -1.84 4.54
C LEU A 691 10.50 -3.02 3.57
N SER A 692 9.44 -3.04 2.75
CA SER A 692 9.20 -4.16 1.80
C SER A 692 10.35 -4.39 0.82
N GLU A 693 11.04 -3.31 0.44
CA GLU A 693 12.14 -3.35 -0.51
C GLU A 693 13.45 -3.83 0.17
N GLY A 694 13.54 -3.73 1.51
CA GLY A 694 14.76 -4.03 2.27
C GLY A 694 15.85 -2.96 2.19
N HIS A 695 15.50 -1.76 1.69
CA HIS A 695 16.33 -0.56 1.59
C HIS A 695 15.44 0.69 1.49
N SER A 696 15.98 1.89 1.76
CA SER A 696 15.24 3.16 1.78
C SER A 696 15.35 4.01 0.50
N THR A 697 16.03 3.51 -0.53
CA THR A 697 16.36 4.23 -1.79
C THR A 697 15.15 4.84 -2.52
N TYR A 698 13.97 4.24 -2.37
CA TYR A 698 12.74 4.74 -3.00
C TYR A 698 12.02 5.85 -2.20
N GLY A 699 12.55 6.22 -1.03
CA GLY A 699 11.94 7.20 -0.13
C GLY A 699 10.84 6.61 0.75
N PHE A 700 10.01 7.47 1.32
CA PHE A 700 9.15 7.14 2.47
C PHE A 700 7.71 7.67 2.33
N GLY A 701 6.79 7.04 3.04
CA GLY A 701 5.40 7.49 3.20
C GLY A 701 4.61 7.65 1.90
N GLN A 702 3.67 8.60 1.88
CA GLN A 702 2.78 8.86 0.72
C GLN A 702 3.50 9.36 -0.53
N ARG A 703 4.77 9.74 -0.41
CA ARG A 703 5.61 10.26 -1.50
C ARG A 703 6.71 9.28 -1.91
N ILE A 704 6.64 8.03 -1.43
CA ILE A 704 7.51 6.96 -1.92
C ILE A 704 7.42 6.83 -3.45
N CYS A 705 8.55 6.51 -4.09
CA CYS A 705 8.67 6.41 -5.54
C CYS A 705 7.52 5.58 -6.14
N VAL A 706 6.72 6.24 -6.98
CA VAL A 706 5.62 5.63 -7.73
C VAL A 706 6.13 4.66 -8.80
N GLY A 707 7.34 4.91 -9.31
CA GLY A 707 7.99 4.12 -10.36
C GLY A 707 8.72 2.85 -9.88
N ARG A 708 8.78 2.58 -8.56
CA ARG A 708 9.60 1.49 -8.00
C ARG A 708 9.34 0.11 -8.62
N HIS A 709 8.07 -0.20 -8.95
CA HIS A 709 7.71 -1.48 -9.57
C HIS A 709 8.26 -1.61 -10.99
N VAL A 710 8.27 -0.51 -11.75
CA VAL A 710 8.87 -0.47 -13.09
C VAL A 710 10.38 -0.58 -12.94
N ALA A 711 10.99 0.20 -12.04
CA ALA A 711 12.42 0.18 -11.79
C ALA A 711 12.93 -1.21 -11.38
N ASN A 712 12.33 -1.85 -10.36
CA ASN A 712 12.73 -3.19 -9.91
C ASN A 712 12.62 -4.23 -11.03
N ASN A 713 11.51 -4.23 -11.79
CA ASN A 713 11.34 -5.15 -12.90
C ASN A 713 12.35 -4.89 -14.03
N SER A 714 12.61 -3.63 -14.35
CA SER A 714 13.58 -3.23 -15.37
C SER A 714 15.00 -3.60 -14.98
N LEU A 715 15.41 -3.30 -13.75
CA LEU A 715 16.71 -3.69 -13.21
C LEU A 715 16.86 -5.21 -13.18
N PHE A 716 15.87 -5.93 -12.65
CA PHE A 716 15.88 -7.39 -12.55
C PHE A 716 16.17 -8.07 -13.89
N ILE A 717 15.35 -7.80 -14.90
CA ILE A 717 15.46 -8.51 -16.19
C ILE A 717 16.66 -8.04 -17.00
N THR A 718 17.10 -6.78 -16.85
CA THR A 718 18.34 -6.27 -17.46
C THR A 718 19.55 -6.96 -16.84
N ILE A 719 19.65 -6.97 -15.51
CA ILE A 719 20.73 -7.62 -14.76
C ILE A 719 20.75 -9.13 -15.05
N ALA A 720 19.60 -9.81 -15.00
CA ALA A 720 19.49 -11.23 -15.33
C ALA A 720 20.02 -11.52 -16.73
N THR A 721 19.64 -10.70 -17.71
CA THR A 721 20.05 -10.92 -19.10
C THR A 721 21.54 -10.65 -19.28
N ILE A 722 22.08 -9.55 -18.74
CA ILE A 722 23.52 -9.25 -18.79
C ILE A 722 24.34 -10.39 -18.17
N LEU A 723 23.98 -10.86 -16.98
CA LEU A 723 24.70 -11.93 -16.30
C LEU A 723 24.51 -13.28 -17.02
N TRP A 724 23.40 -13.49 -17.72
CA TRP A 724 23.20 -14.69 -18.51
C TRP A 724 24.07 -14.70 -19.77
N THR A 725 24.22 -13.56 -20.45
CA THR A 725 24.91 -13.44 -21.74
C THR A 725 26.40 -13.16 -21.63
N ILE A 726 26.81 -12.30 -20.69
CA ILE A 726 28.12 -11.65 -20.66
C ILE A 726 28.82 -11.91 -19.32
N ARG A 727 30.13 -12.05 -19.39
CA ARG A 727 31.05 -11.98 -18.27
C ARG A 727 31.73 -10.60 -18.26
N LEU A 728 31.57 -9.89 -17.15
CA LEU A 728 32.10 -8.55 -16.92
C LEU A 728 33.39 -8.65 -16.11
N GLU A 729 34.46 -8.02 -16.58
CA GLU A 729 35.78 -8.01 -15.93
C GLU A 729 36.38 -6.60 -15.99
N GLY A 730 37.27 -6.26 -15.06
CA GLY A 730 38.07 -5.03 -15.17
C GLY A 730 39.11 -5.15 -16.30
N VAL A 731 39.52 -4.01 -16.87
CA VAL A 731 40.58 -3.98 -17.89
C VAL A 731 41.91 -4.43 -17.28
N LYS A 732 42.72 -5.15 -18.06
CA LYS A 732 44.06 -5.58 -17.64
C LYS A 732 45.11 -4.53 -18.02
N ASP A 733 46.02 -4.24 -17.11
CA ASP A 733 47.19 -3.39 -17.39
C ASP A 733 48.22 -4.10 -18.29
N SER A 734 49.32 -3.42 -18.62
CA SER A 734 50.41 -3.96 -19.43
C SER A 734 51.07 -5.20 -18.83
N ASP A 735 50.93 -5.41 -17.51
CA ASP A 735 51.48 -6.53 -16.76
C ASP A 735 50.46 -7.67 -16.59
N GLY A 736 49.24 -7.50 -17.10
CA GLY A 736 48.17 -8.49 -17.07
C GLY A 736 47.31 -8.47 -15.80
N ASN A 737 47.52 -7.52 -14.89
CA ASN A 737 46.74 -7.39 -13.66
C ASN A 737 45.43 -6.65 -13.93
N VAL A 738 44.35 -7.06 -13.27
CA VAL A 738 43.05 -6.38 -13.37
C VAL A 738 43.13 -5.04 -12.65
N VAL A 739 42.87 -3.95 -13.39
CA VAL A 739 42.75 -2.60 -12.83
C VAL A 739 41.35 -2.46 -12.23
N LEU A 740 41.27 -2.49 -10.91
CA LEU A 740 40.02 -2.25 -10.18
C LEU A 740 39.81 -0.74 -10.01
N PRO A 741 38.58 -0.24 -10.21
CA PRO A 741 38.26 1.15 -9.93
C PRO A 741 38.26 1.41 -8.41
N ASP A 742 38.56 2.65 -8.02
CA ASP A 742 38.49 3.04 -6.61
C ASP A 742 37.03 3.03 -6.15
N VAL A 743 36.73 2.20 -5.14
CA VAL A 743 35.40 1.98 -4.59
C VAL A 743 34.75 3.27 -4.07
N ASN A 744 35.57 4.24 -3.65
CA ASN A 744 35.12 5.52 -3.09
C ASN A 744 35.23 6.68 -4.08
N ALA A 745 35.69 6.45 -5.30
CA ALA A 745 35.73 7.47 -6.34
C ALA A 745 34.32 7.66 -6.92
N GLU A 746 33.63 8.67 -6.39
CA GLU A 746 32.32 9.09 -6.83
C GLU A 746 32.41 10.42 -7.58
N GLU A 747 31.65 10.55 -8.67
CA GLU A 747 31.38 11.82 -9.33
C GLU A 747 30.04 12.35 -8.81
N GLU A 748 30.09 13.48 -8.11
CA GLU A 748 28.90 14.21 -7.69
C GLU A 748 28.30 14.95 -8.88
N ASN A 749 27.08 14.58 -9.29
CA ASN A 749 26.34 15.27 -10.35
C ASN A 749 25.04 15.86 -9.80
N GLY A 750 25.18 16.97 -9.10
CA GLY A 750 24.11 17.59 -8.33
C GLY A 750 23.64 16.70 -7.19
N ILE A 751 22.37 16.27 -7.20
CA ILE A 751 21.83 15.41 -6.14
C ILE A 751 22.11 13.91 -6.34
N PHE A 752 22.74 13.53 -7.46
CA PHE A 752 23.05 12.14 -7.80
C PHE A 752 24.48 11.77 -7.44
N SER A 753 24.68 10.53 -6.98
CA SER A 753 26.01 9.92 -6.81
C SER A 753 26.23 8.83 -7.86
N ARG A 754 27.24 9.04 -8.73
CA ARG A 754 27.64 8.10 -9.78
C ARG A 754 29.07 7.61 -9.52
N PRO A 755 29.44 6.39 -9.95
CA PRO A 755 30.84 6.00 -9.93
C PRO A 755 31.65 6.85 -10.92
N SER A 756 32.88 7.23 -10.55
CA SER A 756 33.82 7.84 -11.48
C SER A 756 34.05 6.94 -12.70
N LEU A 757 34.37 7.53 -13.85
CA LEU A 757 34.56 6.76 -15.09
C LEU A 757 35.54 5.59 -14.92
N PHE A 758 35.10 4.39 -15.29
CA PHE A 758 35.89 3.16 -15.22
C PHE A 758 35.77 2.35 -16.53
N ALA A 759 36.82 1.60 -16.85
CA ALA A 759 36.88 0.79 -18.07
C ALA A 759 36.59 -0.68 -17.75
N ILE A 760 35.90 -1.37 -18.66
CA ILE A 760 35.46 -2.75 -18.47
C ILE A 760 35.77 -3.60 -19.71
N THR A 761 36.03 -4.88 -19.48
CA THR A 761 36.06 -5.91 -20.52
C THR A 761 34.80 -6.77 -20.40
N ALA A 762 34.02 -6.84 -21.47
CA ALA A 762 32.84 -7.68 -21.55
C ALA A 762 33.08 -8.82 -22.55
N THR A 763 32.87 -10.06 -22.15
CA THR A 763 33.06 -11.25 -23.00
C THR A 763 31.80 -12.12 -23.01
N PRO A 764 31.40 -12.68 -24.17
CA PRO A 764 30.29 -13.62 -24.23
C PRO A 764 30.54 -14.86 -23.36
N ARG A 765 29.54 -15.32 -22.62
CA ARG A 765 29.65 -16.51 -21.75
C ARG A 765 29.64 -17.83 -22.53
N PHE A 766 29.08 -17.84 -23.74
CA PHE A 766 28.99 -19.02 -24.60
C PHE A 766 28.88 -18.60 -26.07
N GLN A 767 29.21 -19.52 -26.98
CA GLN A 767 29.41 -19.26 -28.41
C GLN A 767 28.17 -18.66 -29.10
N ASP A 768 26.97 -19.09 -28.72
CA ASP A 768 25.71 -18.63 -29.31
C ASP A 768 25.07 -17.45 -28.57
N ALA A 769 25.73 -16.89 -27.55
CA ALA A 769 25.17 -15.79 -26.76
C ALA A 769 24.83 -14.59 -27.66
N ASP A 770 25.72 -14.28 -28.61
CA ASP A 770 25.54 -13.21 -29.60
C ASP A 770 24.37 -13.49 -30.56
N THR A 771 24.08 -14.76 -30.83
CA THR A 771 22.98 -15.17 -31.70
C THR A 771 21.63 -15.02 -31.01
N PHE A 772 21.47 -15.48 -29.76
CA PHE A 772 20.23 -15.27 -29.00
C PHE A 772 19.92 -13.79 -28.81
N ILE A 773 20.96 -13.00 -28.64
CA ILE A 773 20.96 -11.54 -28.62
C ILE A 773 20.51 -11.00 -29.98
N GLY A 774 21.13 -11.42 -31.08
CA GLY A 774 20.72 -11.00 -32.43
C GLY A 774 19.26 -11.34 -32.75
N GLU A 775 18.82 -12.56 -32.45
CA GLU A 775 17.47 -13.04 -32.69
C GLU A 775 16.43 -12.28 -31.86
N ALA A 776 16.69 -12.07 -30.56
CA ALA A 776 15.79 -11.28 -29.71
C ALA A 776 15.68 -9.82 -30.16
N ARG A 777 16.73 -9.26 -30.76
CA ARG A 777 16.67 -7.92 -31.35
C ARG A 777 15.79 -7.93 -32.59
N ASP A 778 16.05 -8.87 -33.48
CA ASP A 778 15.39 -8.93 -34.78
C ASP A 778 13.90 -9.26 -34.60
N GLU A 779 13.53 -10.12 -33.65
CA GLU A 779 12.14 -10.40 -33.28
C GLU A 779 11.41 -9.15 -32.76
N VAL A 780 12.10 -8.26 -32.04
CA VAL A 780 11.49 -7.01 -31.54
C VAL A 780 11.45 -5.93 -32.61
N VAL A 781 12.49 -5.84 -33.45
CA VAL A 781 12.49 -4.97 -34.63
C VAL A 781 11.39 -5.41 -35.59
N GLU A 782 11.22 -6.70 -35.83
CA GLU A 782 10.14 -7.28 -36.65
C GLU A 782 8.77 -7.12 -36.00
N GLU A 783 8.57 -7.34 -34.69
CA GLU A 783 7.30 -7.01 -34.02
C GLU A 783 6.94 -5.52 -34.14
N ASN A 784 7.95 -4.64 -34.16
CA ASN A 784 7.76 -3.19 -34.32
C ASN A 784 7.59 -2.77 -35.80
N LEU A 785 8.14 -3.53 -36.75
CA LEU A 785 8.02 -3.29 -38.20
C LEU A 785 6.78 -3.97 -38.81
N ALA A 786 6.36 -5.13 -38.33
CA ALA A 786 5.17 -5.87 -38.78
C ALA A 786 3.85 -5.25 -38.28
N ARG A 787 3.95 -4.26 -37.39
CA ARG A 787 2.85 -3.39 -36.94
C ARG A 787 2.82 -2.03 -37.67
N LEU A 788 3.70 -1.82 -38.65
CA LEU A 788 3.59 -0.80 -39.71
C LEU A 788 2.84 -1.40 -40.90
#